data_AF-A0A936ATD2-F1
#
_entry.id   AF-A0A936ATD2-F1
#
_cell.length_a   1.000
_cell.length_b   1.000
_cell.length_c   1.000
_cell.angle_alpha   90.00
_cell.angle_beta   90.00
_cell.angle_gamma   90.00
#
_symmetry.space_group_name_H-M   'P 1'
#
loop_
_entity.id
_entity.type
_entity.pdbx_description
1 polymer ?
#
loop_
_entity_poly.entity_id
_entity_poly.type
_entity_poly.pdbx_seq_one_letter_code
_entity_poly.pdbx_strand_id
1 'polypeptide(L)'
;MNKLDAFSNAVVDMELVFPYSNQAIVSDTQYGEEIVYANIYGMASTNYFCIPNNPKLMSYWNTISERLYNIRHCLNIQGVFRKLSLFEPEIDPALLVAATAQGLSLASVLSDMNAPVPNYRFQYMLSKAFELCNEVKSLGNTLLSTKEKKDGEILSKMRSRHEVSMNNLIMEIKKKQLEEAQQSLDNLYENRRSPVYRMKYYLQQIGEDINKIPDAGSDFTELADKVEAVLDESGLKLINLEKQELDKSNAAADWQIAIGILETAVSLLHVIPTGDVTAEPLGVGAKVSFGGPHLGAAGSAVARGMQTYSSELSFQSSNASRKAGFTRQLQDRIQQANMAGREIKQIDKQIIAQKIRVQMSEIEINNHQKQIENSIEVDEFLRSKYTNEQLYTWMEGQIKTLYYQSYKMAYDLAKKVEGLYRFERGLTSTNFIQFGYWNSAYDGLLSGEQLYNGLKQIEIAHQENRPHDYEITNKQVSLRKLDPEQLLNLRSKSSCEFSIPEELFDMDFPGQYKRRIKTVSFSIPCIAGPYTSISAKATLTEHSFRISKVASNPDNYPRLVAEDDDRFITLNVPINAVALSSAQNDGGVFELSFKDERYMPFEGAGVISKWKLELPSEFKQFDYNTISDVIMNISYTSCEGGQSLKNNAVKSLEDRIKLEDGFPQYALFDLKHDFVQEWYKAMLAPVNGNFVLEVNDLKNRMPYLINNPGNWSVSKSEIRDEKNVVVLADGTFAISLTGTNDLAVPFSNKQENRLWLLIEYLNS
;
A
#
# COMPACT_ATOMS: atom_id res chain seq x y z
N MET A 1 -10.96 2.61 -77.31
CA MET A 1 -12.10 3.11 -78.10
C MET A 1 -11.55 3.93 -79.25
N ASN A 2 -11.32 3.29 -80.40
CA ASN A 2 -10.82 3.92 -81.62
C ASN A 2 -11.96 4.08 -82.62
N LYS A 3 -12.73 5.16 -82.50
CA LYS A 3 -13.60 5.71 -83.55
C LYS A 3 -14.09 7.07 -83.07
N LEU A 4 -13.40 8.13 -83.47
CA LEU A 4 -13.94 9.48 -83.42
C LEU A 4 -14.82 9.64 -84.66
N ASP A 5 -16.12 9.73 -84.44
CA ASP A 5 -17.14 9.96 -85.47
C ASP A 5 -17.00 11.39 -86.04
N ALA A 6 -17.54 11.61 -87.25
CA ALA A 6 -17.49 12.86 -88.02
C ALA A 6 -18.06 14.08 -87.29
N PHE A 7 -18.71 13.88 -86.14
CA PHE A 7 -19.22 14.93 -85.25
C PHE A 7 -18.23 15.41 -84.17
N SER A 8 -17.10 14.72 -83.94
CA SER A 8 -16.24 15.05 -82.79
C SER A 8 -15.39 16.32 -82.95
N ASN A 9 -15.25 16.84 -84.17
CA ASN A 9 -14.58 18.11 -84.48
C ASN A 9 -15.46 19.02 -85.35
N ALA A 10 -16.78 19.06 -85.09
CA ALA A 10 -17.65 20.03 -85.75
C ALA A 10 -17.34 21.44 -85.21
N VAL A 11 -16.54 22.19 -85.96
CA VAL A 11 -16.45 23.65 -85.85
C VAL A 11 -17.77 24.19 -86.41
N VAL A 12 -18.54 24.87 -85.57
CA VAL A 12 -19.83 25.43 -85.96
C VAL A 12 -19.72 26.94 -85.94
N ASP A 13 -20.13 27.53 -87.06
CA ASP A 13 -20.26 28.97 -87.22
C ASP A 13 -21.52 29.42 -86.48
N MET A 14 -21.35 30.19 -85.40
CA MET A 14 -22.46 30.77 -84.64
C MET A 14 -22.62 32.24 -85.01
N GLU A 15 -23.86 32.63 -85.34
CA GLU A 15 -24.21 34.05 -85.56
C GLU A 15 -24.00 34.86 -84.28
N LEU A 16 -23.22 35.94 -84.40
CA LEU A 16 -23.03 36.91 -83.32
C LEU A 16 -24.27 37.80 -83.21
N VAL A 17 -24.96 37.72 -82.07
CA VAL A 17 -26.06 38.64 -81.74
C VAL A 17 -25.53 40.08 -81.69
N PHE A 18 -26.13 40.96 -82.50
CA PHE A 18 -25.81 42.39 -82.52
C PHE A 18 -26.06 43.01 -81.13
N PRO A 19 -25.11 43.78 -80.55
CA PRO A 19 -24.06 44.55 -81.21
C PRO A 19 -22.64 44.00 -81.08
N TYR A 20 -22.42 42.74 -80.69
CA TYR A 20 -21.06 42.20 -80.47
C TYR A 20 -20.31 41.77 -81.74
N SER A 21 -20.74 42.26 -82.92
CA SER A 21 -20.00 42.14 -84.17
C SER A 21 -18.80 43.09 -84.14
N ASN A 22 -17.67 42.62 -83.61
CA ASN A 22 -16.40 43.34 -83.74
C ASN A 22 -15.93 43.23 -85.20
N GLN A 23 -16.24 44.26 -85.99
CA GLN A 23 -15.57 44.52 -87.26
C GLN A 23 -14.06 44.60 -87.01
N ALA A 24 -13.31 43.64 -87.55
CA ALA A 24 -11.87 43.75 -87.62
C ALA A 24 -11.50 44.80 -88.67
N ILE A 25 -10.67 45.78 -88.28
CA ILE A 25 -9.96 46.67 -89.21
C ILE A 25 -9.02 45.79 -90.03
N VAL A 26 -9.35 45.50 -91.29
CA VAL A 26 -8.47 44.75 -92.18
C VAL A 26 -7.44 45.72 -92.77
N SER A 27 -6.16 45.45 -92.51
CA SER A 27 -5.06 45.89 -93.36
C SER A 27 -5.06 45.07 -94.64
N ASP A 28 -5.14 45.77 -95.77
CA ASP A 28 -5.14 45.28 -97.14
C ASP A 28 -4.09 44.18 -97.36
N THR A 29 -4.51 43.00 -97.83
CA THR A 29 -3.57 41.96 -98.32
C THR A 29 -3.94 41.59 -99.75
N GLN A 30 -3.09 42.02 -100.68
CA GLN A 30 -3.20 41.76 -102.11
C GLN A 30 -2.62 40.37 -102.44
N TYR A 31 -3.37 39.54 -103.17
CA TYR A 31 -2.86 38.34 -103.82
C TYR A 31 -3.24 38.41 -105.31
N GLY A 32 -2.35 38.96 -106.13
CA GLY A 32 -2.59 39.13 -107.58
C GLY A 32 -3.62 40.21 -107.93
N GLU A 33 -4.35 40.00 -109.04
CA GLU A 33 -5.31 40.97 -109.60
C GLU A 33 -6.73 40.91 -108.98
N GLU A 34 -6.98 40.10 -107.95
CA GLU A 34 -8.26 40.07 -107.23
C GLU A 34 -8.18 40.68 -105.83
N ILE A 35 -9.08 41.62 -105.54
CA ILE A 35 -9.32 42.17 -104.20
C ILE A 35 -10.32 41.25 -103.48
N VAL A 36 -9.88 40.54 -102.44
CA VAL A 36 -10.75 39.70 -101.60
C VAL A 36 -11.19 40.50 -100.37
N TYR A 37 -12.47 40.85 -100.29
CA TYR A 37 -13.05 41.50 -99.12
C TYR A 37 -13.35 40.47 -98.01
N ALA A 38 -12.91 40.77 -96.78
CA ALA A 38 -13.18 39.98 -95.59
C ALA A 38 -14.69 39.91 -95.31
N ASN A 39 -15.12 38.69 -94.99
CA ASN A 39 -16.49 38.22 -94.94
C ASN A 39 -17.42 39.12 -94.08
N ILE A 40 -18.52 39.55 -94.69
CA ILE A 40 -19.50 40.54 -94.21
C ILE A 40 -20.57 39.90 -93.29
N TYR A 41 -20.44 38.63 -92.94
CA TYR A 41 -21.40 37.91 -92.11
C TYR A 41 -20.76 37.54 -90.76
N GLY A 42 -21.24 38.17 -89.67
CA GLY A 42 -20.75 38.02 -88.31
C GLY A 42 -20.98 36.63 -87.71
N MET A 43 -20.16 35.67 -88.10
CA MET A 43 -20.11 34.31 -87.57
C MET A 43 -18.81 34.13 -86.80
N ALA A 44 -18.88 33.66 -85.54
CA ALA A 44 -17.71 33.23 -84.77
C ALA A 44 -17.62 31.71 -84.80
N SER A 45 -16.46 31.17 -85.20
CA SER A 45 -16.22 29.73 -85.20
C SER A 45 -15.92 29.25 -83.79
N THR A 46 -16.69 28.28 -83.31
CA THR A 46 -16.41 27.62 -82.02
C THR A 46 -16.66 26.12 -82.11
N ASN A 47 -16.01 25.37 -81.23
CA ASN A 47 -16.19 23.92 -81.16
C ASN A 47 -17.55 23.62 -80.51
N TYR A 48 -18.33 22.72 -81.10
CA TYR A 48 -19.65 22.33 -80.59
C TYR A 48 -19.61 21.74 -79.17
N PHE A 49 -18.47 21.15 -78.75
CA PHE A 49 -18.23 20.63 -77.41
C PHE A 49 -17.08 21.36 -76.72
N CYS A 50 -17.21 21.61 -75.41
CA CYS A 50 -16.12 22.15 -74.59
C CYS A 50 -14.96 21.14 -74.49
N ILE A 51 -13.72 21.65 -74.48
CA ILE A 51 -12.53 20.81 -74.23
C ILE A 51 -12.61 20.30 -72.78
N PRO A 52 -12.69 18.98 -72.54
CA PRO A 52 -12.75 18.47 -71.18
C PRO A 52 -11.44 18.74 -70.43
N ASN A 53 -11.54 19.07 -69.14
CA ASN A 53 -10.38 19.27 -68.29
C ASN A 53 -9.52 18.00 -68.21
N ASN A 54 -8.20 18.17 -68.16
CA ASN A 54 -7.29 17.03 -68.03
C ASN A 54 -7.51 16.32 -66.68
N PRO A 55 -7.93 15.04 -66.67
CA PRO A 55 -8.25 14.32 -65.44
C PRO A 55 -7.04 14.15 -64.51
N LYS A 56 -5.80 14.13 -65.04
CA LYS A 56 -4.58 14.09 -64.21
C LYS A 56 -4.40 15.38 -63.40
N LEU A 57 -4.62 16.54 -63.99
CA LEU A 57 -4.47 17.82 -63.29
C LEU A 57 -5.53 17.98 -62.20
N MET A 58 -6.76 17.53 -62.45
CA MET A 58 -7.82 17.51 -61.44
C MET A 58 -7.49 16.56 -60.27
N SER A 59 -6.82 15.43 -60.53
CA SER A 59 -6.40 14.50 -59.47
C SER A 59 -5.34 15.08 -58.53
N TYR A 60 -4.45 15.95 -59.01
CA TYR A 60 -3.48 16.63 -58.15
C TYR A 60 -4.15 17.64 -57.23
N TRP A 61 -5.15 18.38 -57.73
CA TRP A 61 -5.95 19.28 -56.90
C TRP A 61 -6.68 18.56 -55.78
N ASN A 62 -7.27 17.39 -56.06
CA ASN A 62 -7.92 16.57 -55.05
C ASN A 62 -6.91 16.06 -54.00
N THR A 63 -5.75 15.57 -54.43
CA THR A 63 -4.69 15.09 -53.52
C THR A 63 -4.18 16.21 -52.61
N ILE A 64 -3.94 17.41 -53.16
CA ILE A 64 -3.48 18.56 -52.38
C ILE A 64 -4.55 18.98 -51.36
N SER A 65 -5.82 19.07 -51.80
CA SER A 65 -6.95 19.42 -50.93
C SER A 65 -7.06 18.46 -49.74
N GLU A 66 -6.98 17.15 -50.00
CA GLU A 66 -7.04 16.10 -48.98
C GLU A 66 -5.87 16.18 -48.00
N ARG A 67 -4.63 16.37 -48.49
CA ARG A 67 -3.44 16.48 -47.63
C ARG A 67 -3.49 17.74 -46.77
N LEU A 68 -3.96 18.86 -47.32
CA LEU A 68 -4.08 20.12 -46.61
C LEU A 68 -5.21 20.07 -45.56
N TYR A 69 -6.29 19.34 -45.84
CA TYR A 69 -7.34 19.02 -44.88
C TYR A 69 -6.79 18.17 -43.71
N ASN A 70 -6.01 17.13 -44.00
CA ASN A 70 -5.41 16.27 -42.96
C ASN A 70 -4.46 17.06 -42.04
N ILE A 71 -3.64 17.95 -42.59
CA ILE A 71 -2.78 18.85 -41.81
C ILE A 71 -3.60 19.77 -40.90
N ARG A 72 -4.68 20.37 -41.43
CA ARG A 72 -5.54 21.30 -40.67
C ARG A 72 -6.29 20.65 -39.51
N HIS A 73 -6.55 19.34 -39.57
CA HIS A 73 -7.34 18.60 -38.57
C HIS A 73 -6.50 17.65 -37.70
N CYS A 74 -5.17 17.84 -37.67
CA CYS A 74 -4.25 17.00 -36.90
C CYS A 74 -4.38 15.49 -37.20
N LEU A 75 -4.68 15.17 -38.47
CA LEU A 75 -4.72 13.81 -38.98
C LEU A 75 -3.35 13.44 -39.56
N ASN A 76 -2.99 12.15 -39.51
CA ASN A 76 -1.82 11.65 -40.24
C ASN A 76 -2.08 11.58 -41.76
N ILE A 77 -1.10 11.13 -42.55
CA ILE A 77 -1.21 11.06 -44.03
C ILE A 77 -2.33 10.11 -44.52
N GLN A 78 -2.83 9.23 -43.65
CA GLN A 78 -3.90 8.27 -43.91
C GLN A 78 -5.27 8.72 -43.35
N GLY A 79 -5.37 9.94 -42.81
CA GLY A 79 -6.62 10.49 -42.26
C GLY A 79 -6.95 10.05 -40.83
N VAL A 80 -5.98 9.52 -40.07
CA VAL A 80 -6.17 9.05 -38.68
C VAL A 80 -5.75 10.12 -37.66
N PHE A 81 -6.64 10.44 -36.72
CA PHE A 81 -6.43 11.44 -35.67
C PHE A 81 -5.43 10.97 -34.61
N ARG A 82 -4.47 11.84 -34.23
CA ARG A 82 -3.41 11.51 -33.26
C ARG A 82 -3.68 12.21 -31.92
N LYS A 83 -4.05 11.45 -30.88
CA LYS A 83 -4.17 11.95 -29.49
C LYS A 83 -2.88 11.63 -28.71
N LEU A 84 -2.21 12.64 -28.17
CA LEU A 84 -1.13 12.46 -27.19
C LEU A 84 -1.74 12.23 -25.80
N SER A 85 -1.15 11.36 -24.99
CA SER A 85 -1.57 11.08 -23.62
C SER A 85 -1.30 12.30 -22.73
N LEU A 86 -2.35 12.87 -22.14
CA LEU A 86 -2.28 13.98 -21.18
C LEU A 86 -2.45 13.39 -19.76
N PHE A 87 -1.48 13.67 -18.88
CA PHE A 87 -1.46 13.56 -17.40
C PHE A 87 -0.73 12.37 -16.72
N GLU A 88 0.26 12.73 -15.89
CA GLU A 88 0.58 12.12 -14.59
C GLU A 88 -0.27 12.79 -13.49
N PRO A 89 -0.61 12.12 -12.37
CA PRO A 89 -1.41 12.70 -11.29
C PRO A 89 -0.64 13.73 -10.45
N GLU A 90 -1.36 14.70 -9.91
CA GLU A 90 -0.84 15.77 -9.04
C GLU A 90 -0.32 15.25 -7.69
N ILE A 91 0.68 15.95 -7.15
CA ILE A 91 1.19 15.77 -5.79
C ILE A 91 0.24 16.47 -4.81
N ASP A 92 -0.32 15.69 -3.88
CA ASP A 92 -1.38 16.10 -2.95
C ASP A 92 -0.84 16.88 -1.72
N PRO A 93 -1.36 18.08 -1.41
CA PRO A 93 -1.04 18.84 -0.19
C PRO A 93 -1.69 18.29 1.11
N ALA A 94 -2.28 17.08 1.09
CA ALA A 94 -2.93 16.42 2.22
C ALA A 94 -2.03 16.10 3.45
N LEU A 95 -0.70 16.29 3.36
CA LEU A 95 0.22 15.98 4.46
C LEU A 95 0.00 16.86 5.71
N LEU A 96 -0.53 18.08 5.55
CA LEU A 96 -0.84 18.98 6.69
C LEU A 96 -2.23 18.72 7.30
N VAL A 97 -3.16 18.14 6.53
CA VAL A 97 -4.50 17.75 7.01
C VAL A 97 -4.47 16.37 7.67
N ALA A 98 -3.53 15.50 7.31
CA ALA A 98 -3.31 14.21 7.96
C ALA A 98 -2.97 14.34 9.46
N ALA A 99 -2.26 15.40 9.88
CA ALA A 99 -1.94 15.64 11.29
C ALA A 99 -3.17 16.00 12.15
N THR A 100 -4.19 16.62 11.55
CA THR A 100 -5.45 16.95 12.22
C THR A 100 -6.49 15.83 12.11
N ALA A 101 -6.43 15.00 11.06
CA ALA A 101 -7.26 13.80 10.88
C ALA A 101 -6.80 12.57 11.72
N GLN A 102 -5.64 12.62 12.37
CA GLN A 102 -5.10 11.56 13.26
C GLN A 102 -5.79 11.48 14.65
N GLY A 103 -6.88 12.22 14.88
CA GLY A 103 -7.80 11.96 15.99
C GLY A 103 -7.28 12.31 17.39
N LEU A 104 -6.32 13.22 17.53
CA LEU A 104 -5.73 13.57 18.83
C LEU A 104 -5.96 15.05 19.13
N SER A 105 -6.82 15.30 20.13
CA SER A 105 -7.06 16.64 20.67
C SER A 105 -5.81 17.12 21.40
N LEU A 106 -5.39 18.37 21.18
CA LEU A 106 -4.38 19.09 21.96
C LEU A 106 -4.60 18.98 23.49
N ALA A 107 -5.82 18.67 23.92
CA ALA A 107 -6.22 18.43 25.30
C ALA A 107 -5.54 17.20 25.97
N SER A 108 -5.15 16.16 25.24
CA SER A 108 -4.47 14.99 25.85
C SER A 108 -3.02 15.29 26.24
N VAL A 109 -2.39 16.24 25.53
CA VAL A 109 -1.05 16.75 25.85
C VAL A 109 -1.10 17.63 27.10
N LEU A 110 -2.18 18.40 27.28
CA LEU A 110 -2.40 19.22 28.47
C LEU A 110 -2.77 18.39 29.71
N SER A 111 -3.48 17.27 29.55
CA SER A 111 -3.80 16.39 30.69
C SER A 111 -2.59 15.62 31.25
N ASP A 112 -1.55 15.43 30.44
CA ASP A 112 -0.34 14.69 30.83
C ASP A 112 0.53 15.48 31.84
N MET A 113 0.39 16.81 31.88
CA MET A 113 1.13 17.67 32.81
C MET A 113 0.62 17.60 34.27
N ASN A 114 -0.62 17.20 34.50
CA ASN A 114 -1.28 17.19 35.82
C ASN A 114 -1.80 15.81 36.24
N ALA A 115 -1.34 14.73 35.59
CA ALA A 115 -1.80 13.39 35.94
C ALA A 115 -1.35 12.98 37.35
N PRO A 116 -2.24 12.38 38.18
CA PRO A 116 -1.87 11.91 39.51
C PRO A 116 -0.84 10.78 39.40
N VAL A 117 0.19 10.83 40.26
CA VAL A 117 1.26 9.83 40.28
C VAL A 117 0.69 8.49 40.78
N PRO A 118 0.93 7.37 40.08
CA PRO A 118 0.49 6.06 40.53
C PRO A 118 1.08 5.64 41.88
N ASN A 119 0.34 4.83 42.64
CA ASN A 119 0.78 4.33 43.95
C ASN A 119 1.86 3.22 43.88
N TYR A 120 2.13 2.68 42.69
CA TYR A 120 3.11 1.62 42.47
C TYR A 120 4.43 2.16 41.96
N ARG A 121 5.52 1.50 42.34
CA ARG A 121 6.90 1.84 41.98
C ARG A 121 7.17 1.67 40.49
N PHE A 122 8.17 2.38 40.03
CA PHE A 122 8.59 2.40 38.63
C PHE A 122 8.84 1.00 38.08
N GLN A 123 9.59 0.14 38.79
CA GLN A 123 9.97 -1.19 38.28
C GLN A 123 8.77 -2.10 38.00
N TYR A 124 7.78 -2.08 38.89
CA TYR A 124 6.54 -2.84 38.71
C TYR A 124 5.73 -2.30 37.53
N MET A 125 5.58 -0.97 37.44
CA MET A 125 4.83 -0.36 36.35
C MET A 125 5.51 -0.52 34.99
N LEU A 126 6.85 -0.50 34.95
CA LEU A 126 7.65 -0.76 33.76
C LEU A 126 7.45 -2.19 33.26
N SER A 127 7.45 -3.20 34.15
CA SER A 127 7.21 -4.59 33.73
C SER A 127 5.81 -4.76 33.15
N LYS A 128 4.79 -4.13 33.75
CA LYS A 128 3.42 -4.10 33.19
C LYS A 128 3.32 -3.35 31.86
N ALA A 129 4.07 -2.27 31.67
CA ALA A 129 4.17 -1.60 30.38
C ALA A 129 4.80 -2.48 29.30
N PHE A 130 5.82 -3.27 29.63
CA PHE A 130 6.42 -4.23 28.70
C PHE A 130 5.47 -5.37 28.33
N GLU A 131 4.74 -5.93 29.30
CA GLU A 131 3.71 -6.95 29.05
C GLU A 131 2.69 -6.45 28.01
N LEU A 132 2.12 -5.26 28.25
CA LEU A 132 1.10 -4.68 27.37
C LEU A 132 1.66 -4.28 26.00
N CYS A 133 2.90 -3.76 25.94
CA CYS A 133 3.59 -3.51 24.67
C CYS A 133 3.80 -4.78 23.84
N ASN A 134 4.11 -5.92 24.48
CA ASN A 134 4.27 -7.19 23.78
C ASN A 134 2.94 -7.70 23.20
N GLU A 135 1.82 -7.47 23.89
CA GLU A 135 0.48 -7.74 23.34
C GLU A 135 0.19 -6.88 22.10
N VAL A 136 0.52 -5.59 22.15
CA VAL A 136 0.40 -4.68 20.99
C VAL A 136 1.22 -5.20 19.81
N LYS A 137 2.49 -5.59 20.02
CA LYS A 137 3.32 -6.17 18.95
C LYS A 137 2.71 -7.46 18.37
N SER A 138 2.18 -8.34 19.22
CA SER A 138 1.52 -9.58 18.79
C SER A 138 0.27 -9.29 17.94
N LEU A 139 -0.56 -8.34 18.35
CA LEU A 139 -1.73 -7.90 17.60
C LEU A 139 -1.35 -7.24 16.27
N GLY A 140 -0.28 -6.45 16.23
CA GLY A 140 0.26 -5.87 15.00
C GLY A 140 0.68 -6.94 13.98
N ASN A 141 1.40 -7.97 14.42
CA ASN A 141 1.78 -9.10 13.56
C ASN A 141 0.55 -9.91 13.09
N THR A 142 -0.43 -10.10 13.97
CA THR A 142 -1.67 -10.79 13.64
C THR A 142 -2.49 -10.00 12.60
N LEU A 143 -2.54 -8.67 12.73
CA LEU A 143 -3.16 -7.78 11.77
C LEU A 143 -2.48 -7.87 10.40
N LEU A 144 -1.14 -7.81 10.37
CA LEU A 144 -0.36 -7.95 9.14
C LEU A 144 -0.62 -9.29 8.46
N SER A 145 -0.52 -10.40 9.19
CA SER A 145 -0.80 -11.73 8.65
C SER A 145 -2.24 -11.87 8.14
N THR A 146 -3.20 -11.23 8.81
CA THR A 146 -4.61 -11.22 8.38
C THR A 146 -4.78 -10.46 7.07
N LYS A 147 -4.11 -9.31 6.91
CA LYS A 147 -4.10 -8.55 5.65
C LYS A 147 -3.46 -9.35 4.51
N GLU A 148 -2.30 -9.95 4.74
CA GLU A 148 -1.61 -10.78 3.75
C GLU A 148 -2.48 -11.96 3.28
N LYS A 149 -3.15 -12.64 4.22
CA LYS A 149 -4.09 -13.73 3.89
C LYS A 149 -5.31 -13.24 3.12
N LYS A 150 -5.88 -12.10 3.51
CA LYS A 150 -6.99 -11.47 2.78
C LYS A 150 -6.61 -11.17 1.34
N ASP A 151 -5.47 -10.53 1.12
CA ASP A 151 -5.01 -10.17 -0.22
C ASP A 151 -4.68 -11.41 -1.06
N GLY A 152 -4.11 -12.45 -0.43
CA GLY A 152 -3.89 -13.75 -1.06
C GLY A 152 -5.18 -14.44 -1.51
N GLU A 153 -6.24 -14.35 -0.72
CA GLU A 153 -7.56 -14.89 -1.07
C GLU A 153 -8.23 -14.09 -2.20
N ILE A 154 -8.15 -12.76 -2.15
CA ILE A 154 -8.66 -11.88 -3.22
C ILE A 154 -7.98 -12.22 -4.54
N LEU A 155 -6.65 -12.37 -4.52
CA LEU A 155 -5.88 -12.73 -5.72
C LEU A 155 -6.25 -14.13 -6.24
N SER A 156 -6.41 -15.11 -5.35
CA SER A 156 -6.78 -16.49 -5.72
C SER A 156 -8.16 -16.54 -6.39
N LYS A 157 -9.13 -15.83 -5.82
CA LYS A 157 -10.48 -15.67 -6.39
C LYS A 157 -10.45 -14.96 -7.74
N MET A 158 -9.65 -13.91 -7.88
CA MET A 158 -9.48 -13.20 -9.15
C MET A 158 -8.89 -14.12 -10.24
N ARG A 159 -7.84 -14.89 -9.89
CA ARG A 159 -7.22 -15.85 -10.81
C ARG A 159 -8.21 -16.91 -11.28
N SER A 160 -8.98 -17.49 -10.36
CA SER A 160 -9.99 -18.50 -10.70
C SER A 160 -11.06 -17.94 -11.65
N ARG A 161 -11.55 -16.72 -11.41
CA ARG A 161 -12.49 -16.03 -12.33
C ARG A 161 -11.89 -15.81 -13.71
N HIS A 162 -10.64 -15.36 -13.78
CA HIS A 162 -9.95 -15.15 -15.06
C HIS A 162 -9.74 -16.47 -15.80
N GLU A 163 -9.44 -17.56 -15.08
CA GLU A 163 -9.28 -18.89 -15.65
C GLU A 163 -10.58 -19.41 -16.28
N VAL A 164 -11.71 -19.30 -15.58
CA VAL A 164 -13.03 -19.67 -16.13
C VAL A 164 -13.34 -18.83 -17.37
N SER A 165 -13.11 -17.51 -17.32
CA SER A 165 -13.32 -16.64 -18.48
C SER A 165 -12.44 -17.01 -19.67
N MET A 166 -11.17 -17.35 -19.42
CA MET A 166 -10.23 -17.76 -20.46
C MET A 166 -10.64 -19.10 -21.08
N ASN A 167 -11.00 -20.08 -20.26
CA ASN A 167 -11.42 -21.39 -20.75
C ASN A 167 -12.69 -21.29 -21.61
N ASN A 168 -13.62 -20.40 -21.27
CA ASN A 168 -14.80 -20.12 -22.10
C ASN A 168 -14.42 -19.52 -23.47
N LEU A 169 -13.43 -18.63 -23.54
CA LEU A 169 -12.95 -18.08 -24.82
C LEU A 169 -12.27 -19.15 -25.67
N ILE A 170 -11.48 -20.04 -25.05
CA ILE A 170 -10.84 -21.16 -25.76
C ILE A 170 -11.89 -22.16 -26.26
N MET A 171 -12.96 -22.39 -25.49
CA MET A 171 -14.09 -23.22 -25.93
C MET A 171 -14.72 -22.68 -27.22
N GLU A 172 -14.92 -21.36 -27.32
CA GLU A 172 -15.43 -20.76 -28.56
C GLU A 172 -14.48 -20.97 -29.75
N ILE A 173 -13.16 -20.91 -29.52
CA ILE A 173 -12.16 -21.25 -30.56
C ILE A 173 -12.29 -22.72 -30.97
N LYS A 174 -12.44 -23.65 -30.01
CA LYS A 174 -12.60 -25.09 -30.29
C LYS A 174 -13.87 -25.37 -31.09
N LYS A 175 -14.99 -24.73 -30.76
CA LYS A 175 -16.23 -24.81 -31.57
C LYS A 175 -16.01 -24.32 -33.00
N LYS A 176 -15.28 -23.21 -33.18
CA LYS A 176 -14.93 -22.70 -34.51
C LYS A 176 -14.01 -23.64 -35.28
N GLN A 177 -13.08 -24.32 -34.61
CA GLN A 177 -12.23 -25.36 -35.23
C GLN A 177 -13.04 -26.57 -35.70
N LEU A 178 -14.06 -26.98 -34.93
CA LEU A 178 -14.99 -28.03 -35.37
C LEU A 178 -15.78 -27.59 -36.62
N GLU A 179 -16.30 -26.36 -36.61
CA GLU A 179 -17.01 -25.78 -37.76
C GLU A 179 -16.11 -25.71 -39.01
N GLU A 180 -14.86 -25.26 -38.86
CA GLU A 180 -13.86 -25.26 -39.93
C GLU A 180 -13.58 -26.68 -40.46
N ALA A 181 -13.42 -27.66 -39.55
CA ALA A 181 -13.17 -29.05 -39.93
C ALA A 181 -14.36 -29.67 -40.70
N GLN A 182 -15.60 -29.32 -40.32
CA GLN A 182 -16.81 -29.71 -41.03
C GLN A 182 -16.89 -29.06 -42.42
N GLN A 183 -16.64 -27.76 -42.53
CA GLN A 183 -16.60 -27.08 -43.84
C GLN A 183 -15.51 -27.65 -44.75
N SER A 184 -14.35 -28.01 -44.20
CA SER A 184 -13.30 -28.69 -44.96
C SER A 184 -13.73 -30.07 -45.46
N LEU A 185 -14.53 -30.80 -44.69
CA LEU A 185 -15.12 -32.07 -45.10
C LEU A 185 -16.16 -31.89 -46.22
N ASP A 186 -16.99 -30.86 -46.14
CA ASP A 186 -17.94 -30.49 -47.20
C ASP A 186 -17.21 -30.12 -48.50
N ASN A 187 -16.13 -29.35 -48.40
CA ASN A 187 -15.27 -29.02 -49.54
C ASN A 187 -14.67 -30.28 -50.20
N LEU A 188 -14.30 -31.30 -49.43
CA LEU A 188 -13.81 -32.57 -49.98
C LEU A 188 -14.93 -33.33 -50.71
N TYR A 189 -16.17 -33.27 -50.23
CA TYR A 189 -17.32 -33.83 -50.94
C TYR A 189 -17.58 -33.13 -52.28
N GLU A 190 -17.48 -31.80 -52.33
CA GLU A 190 -17.58 -31.05 -53.58
C GLU A 190 -16.40 -31.36 -54.52
N ASN A 191 -15.17 -31.41 -54.01
CA ASN A 191 -13.99 -31.79 -54.79
C ASN A 191 -14.12 -33.20 -55.38
N ARG A 192 -14.78 -34.13 -54.70
CA ARG A 192 -15.09 -35.47 -55.21
C ARG A 192 -16.02 -35.45 -56.42
N ARG A 193 -16.95 -34.48 -56.52
CA ARG A 193 -17.93 -34.43 -57.63
C ARG A 193 -17.29 -34.21 -58.99
N SER A 194 -16.21 -33.43 -59.06
CA SER A 194 -15.51 -33.14 -60.31
C SER A 194 -14.92 -34.39 -61.00
N PRO A 195 -14.08 -35.22 -60.35
CA PRO A 195 -13.58 -36.45 -60.95
C PRO A 195 -14.69 -37.48 -61.19
N VAL A 196 -15.73 -37.54 -60.35
CA VAL A 196 -16.93 -38.36 -60.62
C VAL A 196 -17.60 -37.95 -61.92
N TYR A 197 -17.79 -36.65 -62.14
CA TYR A 197 -18.37 -36.13 -63.39
C TYR A 197 -17.48 -36.45 -64.60
N ARG A 198 -16.15 -36.25 -64.48
CA ARG A 198 -15.19 -36.62 -65.54
C ARG A 198 -15.25 -38.10 -65.87
N MET A 199 -15.24 -38.97 -64.86
CA MET A 199 -15.31 -40.42 -65.05
C MET A 199 -16.63 -40.83 -65.72
N LYS A 200 -17.76 -40.26 -65.28
CA LYS A 200 -19.07 -40.48 -65.91
C LYS A 200 -19.07 -40.09 -67.39
N TYR A 201 -18.48 -38.94 -67.71
CA TYR A 201 -18.38 -38.45 -69.09
C TYR A 201 -17.57 -39.40 -69.97
N TYR A 202 -16.40 -39.86 -69.51
CA TYR A 202 -15.57 -40.78 -70.28
C TYR A 202 -16.20 -42.19 -70.41
N LEU A 203 -16.86 -42.71 -69.38
CA LEU A 203 -17.60 -43.98 -69.45
C LEU A 203 -18.71 -43.92 -70.52
N GLN A 204 -19.46 -42.82 -70.58
CA GLN A 204 -20.48 -42.60 -71.63
C GLN A 204 -19.88 -42.58 -73.04
N GLN A 205 -18.68 -42.00 -73.22
CA GLN A 205 -18.00 -41.97 -74.52
C GLN A 205 -17.41 -43.33 -74.94
N ILE A 206 -17.08 -44.20 -73.97
CA ILE A 206 -16.55 -45.55 -74.22
C ILE A 206 -17.71 -46.54 -74.48
N GLY A 207 -18.93 -46.21 -74.05
CA GLY A 207 -20.10 -47.10 -74.15
C GLY A 207 -20.17 -48.14 -73.03
N GLU A 208 -19.49 -47.87 -71.91
CA GLU A 208 -19.43 -48.71 -70.72
C GLU A 208 -20.48 -48.28 -69.68
N ASP A 209 -20.85 -49.19 -68.78
CA ASP A 209 -21.88 -48.92 -67.78
C ASP A 209 -21.40 -47.91 -66.71
N ILE A 210 -22.28 -46.97 -66.37
CA ILE A 210 -22.05 -45.91 -65.37
C ILE A 210 -21.91 -46.51 -63.97
N ASN A 211 -22.41 -47.72 -63.74
CA ASN A 211 -22.29 -48.45 -62.47
C ASN A 211 -20.84 -48.80 -62.07
N LYS A 212 -19.86 -48.61 -62.98
CA LYS A 212 -18.43 -48.79 -62.70
C LYS A 212 -17.80 -47.62 -61.93
N ILE A 213 -18.53 -46.53 -61.67
CA ILE A 213 -18.06 -45.45 -60.81
C ILE A 213 -18.01 -45.97 -59.37
N PRO A 214 -16.86 -45.91 -58.68
CA PRO A 214 -16.75 -46.49 -57.35
C PRO A 214 -17.52 -45.66 -56.31
N ASP A 215 -18.26 -46.37 -55.46
CA ASP A 215 -18.88 -45.78 -54.28
C ASP A 215 -17.83 -45.61 -53.17
N ALA A 216 -18.16 -44.83 -52.12
CA ALA A 216 -17.21 -44.44 -51.08
C ALA A 216 -16.53 -45.62 -50.36
N GLY A 217 -17.16 -46.81 -50.37
CA GLY A 217 -16.65 -48.03 -49.72
C GLY A 217 -16.13 -49.15 -50.64
N SER A 218 -16.31 -49.06 -51.96
CA SER A 218 -15.91 -50.14 -52.90
C SER A 218 -14.52 -49.88 -53.46
N ASP A 219 -13.69 -50.91 -53.65
CA ASP A 219 -12.41 -50.76 -54.35
C ASP A 219 -12.63 -50.44 -55.84
N PHE A 220 -11.74 -49.61 -56.40
CA PHE A 220 -11.81 -49.25 -57.82
C PHE A 220 -11.11 -50.31 -58.67
N THR A 221 -11.85 -50.93 -59.58
CA THR A 221 -11.29 -51.83 -60.61
C THR A 221 -11.04 -51.05 -61.89
N GLU A 222 -9.81 -51.09 -62.38
CA GLU A 222 -9.44 -50.41 -63.62
C GLU A 222 -10.16 -51.00 -64.83
N LEU A 223 -10.55 -50.12 -65.75
CA LEU A 223 -11.04 -50.53 -67.06
C LEU A 223 -9.88 -51.16 -67.84
N ALA A 224 -10.12 -52.35 -68.38
CA ALA A 224 -9.11 -53.09 -69.13
C ALA A 224 -8.81 -52.36 -70.46
N ASP A 225 -7.58 -51.88 -70.60
CA ASP A 225 -7.07 -51.32 -71.85
C ASP A 225 -6.34 -52.40 -72.66
N LYS A 226 -6.63 -52.48 -73.96
CA LYS A 226 -5.90 -53.33 -74.90
C LYS A 226 -4.86 -52.48 -75.60
N VAL A 227 -3.73 -52.26 -74.92
CA VAL A 227 -2.58 -51.59 -75.52
C VAL A 227 -1.93 -52.54 -76.51
N GLU A 228 -2.06 -52.25 -77.81
CA GLU A 228 -1.41 -53.03 -78.86
C GLU A 228 0.12 -52.92 -78.75
N ALA A 229 0.83 -54.02 -78.99
CA ALA A 229 2.28 -54.04 -78.98
C ALA A 229 2.85 -53.14 -80.09
N VAL A 230 3.78 -52.27 -79.71
CA VAL A 230 4.46 -51.35 -80.62
C VAL A 230 5.52 -52.12 -81.41
N LEU A 231 5.54 -51.95 -82.73
CA LEU A 231 6.60 -52.45 -83.60
C LEU A 231 7.69 -51.38 -83.74
N ASP A 232 8.97 -51.80 -83.70
CA ASP A 232 10.12 -50.92 -83.92
C ASP A 232 10.68 -51.17 -85.32
N GLU A 233 10.45 -50.23 -86.23
CA GLU A 233 10.89 -50.31 -87.61
C GLU A 233 11.35 -48.92 -88.06
N SER A 234 12.59 -48.84 -88.55
CA SER A 234 13.19 -47.60 -89.06
C SER A 234 13.24 -46.43 -88.05
N GLY A 235 13.31 -46.72 -86.75
CA GLY A 235 13.43 -45.71 -85.68
C GLY A 235 12.10 -45.07 -85.25
N LEU A 236 10.97 -45.52 -85.79
CA LEU A 236 9.62 -45.08 -85.42
C LEU A 236 8.88 -46.20 -84.67
N LYS A 237 8.22 -45.82 -83.57
CA LYS A 237 7.40 -46.70 -82.74
C LYS A 237 5.95 -46.61 -83.19
N LEU A 238 5.48 -47.62 -83.93
CA LEU A 238 4.16 -47.61 -84.58
C LEU A 238 3.28 -48.77 -84.09
N ILE A 239 1.97 -48.55 -84.03
CA ILE A 239 0.99 -49.64 -83.87
C ILE A 239 0.73 -50.33 -85.22
N ASN A 240 0.18 -51.55 -85.20
CA ASN A 240 -0.06 -52.34 -86.43
C ASN A 240 -0.86 -51.57 -87.49
N LEU A 241 -1.86 -50.79 -87.06
CA LEU A 241 -2.69 -49.98 -87.95
C LEU A 241 -1.94 -48.78 -88.57
N GLU A 242 -0.99 -48.20 -87.86
CA GLU A 242 -0.16 -47.09 -88.35
C GLU A 242 0.92 -47.58 -89.32
N LYS A 243 1.47 -48.76 -89.03
CA LYS A 243 2.33 -49.45 -90.00
C LYS A 243 1.55 -49.74 -91.29
N GLN A 244 0.35 -50.30 -91.17
CA GLN A 244 -0.50 -50.58 -92.33
C GLN A 244 -0.84 -49.30 -93.12
N GLU A 245 -1.03 -48.17 -92.44
CA GLU A 245 -1.23 -46.88 -93.08
C GLU A 245 -0.01 -46.45 -93.90
N LEU A 246 1.17 -46.48 -93.29
CA LEU A 246 2.43 -46.04 -93.89
C LEU A 246 2.82 -46.93 -95.08
N ASP A 247 2.70 -48.25 -94.94
CA ASP A 247 2.97 -49.22 -96.01
C ASP A 247 2.05 -49.02 -97.22
N LYS A 248 0.75 -48.80 -96.97
CA LYS A 248 -0.25 -48.58 -98.04
C LYS A 248 -0.11 -47.21 -98.69
N SER A 249 0.27 -46.18 -97.93
CA SER A 249 0.56 -44.84 -98.45
C SER A 249 1.79 -44.85 -99.37
N ASN A 250 2.87 -45.51 -98.95
CA ASN A 250 4.07 -45.65 -99.77
C ASN A 250 3.79 -46.44 -101.06
N ALA A 251 3.08 -47.57 -100.95
CA ALA A 251 2.68 -48.34 -102.13
C ALA A 251 1.78 -47.50 -103.08
N ALA A 252 0.85 -46.70 -102.56
CA ALA A 252 0.02 -45.82 -103.38
C ALA A 252 0.85 -44.75 -104.10
N ALA A 253 1.85 -44.17 -103.42
CA ALA A 253 2.77 -43.20 -103.98
C ALA A 253 3.62 -43.79 -105.12
N ASP A 254 4.15 -45.01 -104.95
CA ASP A 254 4.91 -45.72 -105.99
C ASP A 254 4.06 -45.97 -107.25
N TRP A 255 2.80 -46.42 -107.07
CA TRP A 255 1.86 -46.56 -108.18
C TRP A 255 1.54 -45.22 -108.85
N GLN A 256 1.44 -44.13 -108.08
CA GLN A 256 1.13 -42.81 -108.61
C GLN A 256 2.30 -42.20 -109.40
N ILE A 257 3.54 -42.47 -108.99
CA ILE A 257 4.74 -42.14 -109.78
C ILE A 257 4.75 -42.93 -111.09
N ALA A 258 4.47 -44.24 -111.05
CA ALA A 258 4.39 -45.07 -112.25
C ALA A 258 3.29 -44.62 -113.22
N ILE A 259 2.12 -44.22 -112.70
CA ILE A 259 1.03 -43.62 -113.48
C ILE A 259 1.48 -42.32 -114.13
N GLY A 260 2.16 -41.43 -113.40
CA GLY A 260 2.68 -40.16 -113.95
C GLY A 260 3.64 -40.38 -115.13
N ILE A 261 4.51 -41.39 -115.03
CA ILE A 261 5.42 -41.79 -116.13
C ILE A 261 4.60 -42.33 -117.33
N LEU A 262 3.63 -43.21 -117.08
CA LEU A 262 2.80 -43.83 -118.12
C LEU A 262 1.93 -42.79 -118.83
N GLU A 263 1.25 -41.89 -118.11
CA GLU A 263 0.44 -40.83 -118.71
C GLU A 263 1.27 -39.87 -119.56
N THR A 264 2.49 -39.54 -119.10
CA THR A 264 3.42 -38.72 -119.90
C THR A 264 3.82 -39.41 -121.19
N ALA A 265 4.13 -40.71 -121.14
CA ALA A 265 4.44 -41.51 -122.33
C ALA A 265 3.22 -41.68 -123.27
N VAL A 266 2.02 -41.84 -122.71
CA VAL A 266 0.76 -41.95 -123.46
C VAL A 266 0.38 -40.64 -124.14
N SER A 267 0.67 -39.49 -123.52
CA SER A 267 0.42 -38.17 -124.13
C SER A 267 1.18 -37.96 -125.45
N LEU A 268 2.38 -38.54 -125.59
CA LEU A 268 3.17 -38.51 -126.83
C LEU A 268 2.53 -39.33 -127.96
N LEU A 269 1.86 -40.45 -127.63
CA LEU A 269 1.17 -41.30 -128.61
C LEU A 269 -0.07 -40.62 -129.21
N HIS A 270 -0.70 -39.70 -128.48
CA HIS A 270 -1.80 -38.89 -129.00
C HIS A 270 -1.39 -37.87 -130.07
N VAL A 271 -0.09 -37.56 -130.21
CA VAL A 271 0.42 -36.60 -131.21
C VAL A 271 0.72 -37.27 -132.57
N ILE A 272 0.62 -38.61 -132.67
CA ILE A 272 0.87 -39.35 -133.92
C ILE A 272 -0.37 -39.29 -134.85
N PRO A 273 -0.26 -38.75 -136.08
CA PRO A 273 -1.40 -38.58 -136.98
C PRO A 273 -1.96 -39.91 -137.51
N THR A 274 -3.28 -39.99 -137.71
CA THR A 274 -3.99 -41.17 -138.20
C THR A 274 -3.98 -41.24 -139.73
N GLY A 275 -3.57 -42.38 -140.30
CA GLY A 275 -3.69 -42.66 -141.73
C GLY A 275 -5.01 -43.33 -142.06
N ASP A 276 -5.75 -42.80 -143.02
CA ASP A 276 -6.99 -43.37 -143.54
C ASP A 276 -6.72 -44.16 -144.82
N VAL A 277 -7.20 -45.41 -144.90
CA VAL A 277 -7.18 -46.20 -146.14
C VAL A 277 -8.62 -46.41 -146.59
N THR A 278 -8.97 -45.86 -147.75
CA THR A 278 -10.27 -46.00 -148.41
C THR A 278 -10.10 -46.75 -149.71
N ALA A 279 -10.81 -47.86 -149.89
CA ALA A 279 -10.84 -48.63 -151.14
C ALA A 279 -12.28 -48.69 -151.69
N GLU A 280 -12.51 -48.10 -152.87
CA GLU A 280 -13.82 -48.04 -153.53
C GLU A 280 -13.73 -48.51 -154.99
N PRO A 281 -14.18 -49.72 -155.34
CA PRO A 281 -14.66 -50.05 -156.67
C PRO A 281 -16.20 -49.95 -156.66
N LEU A 282 -16.72 -48.90 -157.29
CA LEU A 282 -18.17 -48.68 -157.56
C LEU A 282 -19.06 -48.36 -156.33
N GLY A 283 -18.61 -47.44 -155.46
CA GLY A 283 -19.51 -46.43 -154.90
C GLY A 283 -20.28 -46.70 -153.60
N VAL A 284 -19.93 -47.71 -152.79
CA VAL A 284 -20.29 -47.79 -151.34
C VAL A 284 -19.23 -48.63 -150.59
N GLY A 285 -18.46 -48.04 -149.66
CA GLY A 285 -17.40 -48.74 -148.90
C GLY A 285 -17.26 -48.26 -147.45
N ALA A 286 -16.85 -49.16 -146.55
CA ALA A 286 -16.67 -48.90 -145.12
C ALA A 286 -15.23 -48.44 -144.79
N LYS A 287 -15.09 -47.44 -143.91
CA LYS A 287 -13.82 -46.84 -143.49
C LYS A 287 -13.37 -47.43 -142.14
N VAL A 288 -12.13 -47.93 -142.06
CA VAL A 288 -11.49 -48.36 -140.80
C VAL A 288 -10.22 -47.52 -140.60
N SER A 289 -10.18 -46.72 -139.54
CA SER A 289 -9.01 -45.90 -139.18
C SER A 289 -8.39 -46.39 -137.87
N PHE A 290 -7.09 -46.71 -137.88
CA PHE A 290 -6.31 -47.08 -136.69
C PHE A 290 -5.09 -46.17 -136.61
N GLY A 291 -4.87 -45.49 -135.48
CA GLY A 291 -3.72 -44.61 -135.29
C GLY A 291 -3.60 -44.05 -133.87
N GLY A 292 -2.70 -43.09 -133.68
CA GLY A 292 -2.26 -42.55 -132.37
C GLY A 292 -3.34 -42.27 -131.32
N PRO A 293 -4.51 -41.69 -131.68
CA PRO A 293 -5.61 -41.46 -130.75
C PRO A 293 -6.19 -42.74 -130.12
N HIS A 294 -6.27 -43.86 -130.85
CA HIS A 294 -6.77 -45.13 -130.33
C HIS A 294 -5.76 -45.84 -129.43
N LEU A 295 -4.46 -45.73 -129.74
CA LEU A 295 -3.38 -46.28 -128.91
C LEU A 295 -3.20 -45.51 -127.60
N GLY A 296 -3.30 -44.17 -127.63
CA GLY A 296 -3.28 -43.40 -126.39
C GLY A 296 -4.59 -43.51 -125.59
N ALA A 297 -5.72 -43.80 -126.22
CA ALA A 297 -6.97 -44.11 -125.50
C ALA A 297 -6.87 -45.44 -124.74
N ALA A 298 -6.20 -46.45 -125.31
CA ALA A 298 -5.90 -47.71 -124.62
C ALA A 298 -4.87 -47.52 -123.49
N GLY A 299 -3.80 -46.73 -123.73
CA GLY A 299 -2.81 -46.40 -122.71
C GLY A 299 -3.40 -45.60 -121.53
N SER A 300 -4.28 -44.65 -121.80
CA SER A 300 -5.01 -43.90 -120.76
C SER A 300 -6.07 -44.74 -120.04
N ALA A 301 -6.59 -45.82 -120.64
CA ALA A 301 -7.44 -46.79 -119.96
C ALA A 301 -6.64 -47.64 -118.95
N VAL A 302 -5.41 -48.05 -119.30
CA VAL A 302 -4.49 -48.73 -118.37
C VAL A 302 -4.07 -47.80 -117.24
N ALA A 303 -3.73 -46.53 -117.54
CA ALA A 303 -3.43 -45.52 -116.54
C ALA A 303 -4.62 -45.30 -115.58
N ARG A 304 -5.85 -45.22 -116.08
CA ARG A 304 -7.07 -45.14 -115.25
C ARG A 304 -7.31 -46.39 -114.39
N GLY A 305 -6.99 -47.58 -114.90
CA GLY A 305 -7.04 -48.82 -114.12
C GLY A 305 -6.03 -48.82 -112.96
N MET A 306 -4.79 -48.41 -113.24
CA MET A 306 -3.76 -48.21 -112.21
C MET A 306 -4.15 -47.10 -111.21
N GLN A 307 -4.73 -46.00 -111.68
CA GLN A 307 -5.22 -44.90 -110.84
C GLN A 307 -6.34 -45.35 -109.90
N THR A 308 -7.22 -46.24 -110.36
CA THR A 308 -8.27 -46.85 -109.53
C THR A 308 -7.65 -47.71 -108.42
N TYR A 309 -6.63 -48.51 -108.73
CA TYR A 309 -5.92 -49.33 -107.74
C TYR A 309 -5.09 -48.50 -106.75
N SER A 310 -4.40 -47.46 -107.22
CA SER A 310 -3.70 -46.48 -106.36
C SER A 310 -4.70 -45.76 -105.44
N SER A 311 -5.86 -45.34 -105.95
CA SER A 311 -6.93 -44.72 -105.14
C SER A 311 -7.49 -45.67 -104.08
N GLU A 312 -7.63 -46.97 -104.39
CA GLU A 312 -8.02 -48.00 -103.41
C GLU A 312 -6.96 -48.17 -102.31
N LEU A 313 -5.67 -48.17 -102.65
CA LEU A 313 -4.58 -48.20 -101.66
C LEU A 313 -4.57 -46.94 -100.79
N SER A 314 -4.76 -45.75 -101.36
CA SER A 314 -4.92 -44.50 -100.60
C SER A 314 -6.16 -44.50 -99.71
N PHE A 315 -7.27 -45.10 -100.15
CA PHE A 315 -8.47 -45.28 -99.33
C PHE A 315 -8.23 -46.24 -98.17
N GLN A 316 -7.56 -47.37 -98.40
CA GLN A 316 -7.17 -48.31 -97.34
C GLN A 316 -6.20 -47.68 -96.34
N SER A 317 -5.23 -46.90 -96.80
CA SER A 317 -4.32 -46.11 -95.96
C SER A 317 -5.10 -45.11 -95.09
N SER A 318 -5.99 -44.31 -95.71
CA SER A 318 -6.85 -43.37 -94.99
C SER A 318 -7.77 -44.06 -93.96
N ASN A 319 -8.29 -45.24 -94.29
CA ASN A 319 -9.11 -46.04 -93.39
C ASN A 319 -8.30 -46.61 -92.22
N ALA A 320 -7.07 -47.08 -92.47
CA ALA A 320 -6.14 -47.52 -91.43
C ALA A 320 -5.75 -46.36 -90.49
N SER A 321 -5.44 -45.17 -91.04
CA SER A 321 -5.21 -43.94 -90.28
C SER A 321 -6.40 -43.59 -89.39
N ARG A 322 -7.62 -43.65 -89.93
CA ARG A 322 -8.86 -43.37 -89.19
C ARG A 322 -9.11 -44.38 -88.07
N LYS A 323 -8.86 -45.67 -88.32
CA LYS A 323 -8.95 -46.73 -87.30
C LYS A 323 -7.91 -46.54 -86.20
N ALA A 324 -6.65 -46.27 -86.56
CA ALA A 324 -5.59 -45.95 -85.60
C ALA A 324 -5.96 -44.75 -84.72
N GLY A 325 -6.49 -43.68 -85.33
CA GLY A 325 -7.00 -42.51 -84.61
C GLY A 325 -8.12 -42.85 -83.63
N PHE A 326 -9.08 -43.69 -84.01
CA PHE A 326 -10.15 -44.13 -83.09
C PHE A 326 -9.63 -45.03 -81.97
N THR A 327 -8.68 -45.92 -82.24
CA THR A 327 -8.06 -46.77 -81.22
C THR A 327 -7.30 -45.94 -80.20
N ARG A 328 -6.47 -44.98 -80.62
CA ARG A 328 -5.77 -44.06 -79.70
C ARG A 328 -6.73 -43.22 -78.89
N GLN A 329 -7.78 -42.67 -79.52
CA GLN A 329 -8.82 -41.91 -78.80
C GLN A 329 -9.53 -42.76 -77.75
N LEU A 330 -9.76 -44.05 -78.00
CA LEU A 330 -10.37 -44.96 -77.05
C LEU A 330 -9.41 -45.27 -75.89
N GLN A 331 -8.13 -45.53 -76.16
CA GLN A 331 -7.08 -45.71 -75.15
C GLN A 331 -6.94 -44.47 -74.26
N ASP A 332 -6.88 -43.28 -74.86
CA ASP A 332 -6.81 -42.01 -74.12
C ASP A 332 -8.03 -41.83 -73.21
N ARG A 333 -9.25 -42.14 -73.69
CA ARG A 333 -10.47 -42.06 -72.87
C ARG A 333 -10.47 -43.06 -71.72
N ILE A 334 -10.03 -44.31 -71.95
CA ILE A 334 -9.90 -45.34 -70.92
C ILE A 334 -8.90 -44.89 -69.85
N GLN A 335 -7.74 -44.37 -70.28
CA GLN A 335 -6.72 -43.86 -69.37
C GLN A 335 -7.24 -42.69 -68.54
N GLN A 336 -7.95 -41.73 -69.14
CA GLN A 336 -8.55 -40.61 -68.41
C GLN A 336 -9.64 -41.06 -67.44
N ALA A 337 -10.45 -42.06 -67.80
CA ALA A 337 -11.43 -42.66 -66.89
C ALA A 337 -10.75 -43.36 -65.70
N ASN A 338 -9.67 -44.11 -65.93
CA ASN A 338 -8.89 -44.77 -64.88
C ASN A 338 -8.19 -43.77 -63.96
N MET A 339 -7.62 -42.68 -64.50
CA MET A 339 -7.03 -41.59 -63.72
C MET A 339 -8.08 -40.93 -62.82
N ALA A 340 -9.27 -40.62 -63.37
CA ALA A 340 -10.37 -40.08 -62.59
C ALA A 340 -10.84 -41.04 -61.49
N GLY A 341 -10.91 -42.36 -61.78
CA GLY A 341 -11.25 -43.39 -60.79
C GLY A 341 -10.25 -43.47 -59.62
N ARG A 342 -8.95 -43.40 -59.90
CA ARG A 342 -7.90 -43.34 -58.87
C ARG A 342 -7.96 -42.05 -58.05
N GLU A 343 -8.24 -40.92 -58.69
CA GLU A 343 -8.41 -39.62 -58.01
C GLU A 343 -9.63 -39.61 -57.07
N ILE A 344 -10.75 -40.22 -57.47
CA ILE A 344 -11.91 -40.42 -56.58
C ILE A 344 -11.49 -41.19 -55.33
N LYS A 345 -10.71 -42.28 -55.47
CA LYS A 345 -10.24 -43.07 -54.33
C LYS A 345 -9.29 -42.31 -53.43
N GLN A 346 -8.43 -41.47 -54.00
CA GLN A 346 -7.55 -40.60 -53.22
C GLN A 346 -8.37 -39.61 -52.37
N ILE A 347 -9.39 -38.98 -52.95
CA ILE A 347 -10.29 -38.06 -52.23
C ILE A 347 -11.12 -38.82 -51.18
N ASP A 348 -11.61 -40.03 -51.48
CA ASP A 348 -12.33 -40.88 -50.50
C ASP A 348 -11.49 -41.13 -49.24
N LYS A 349 -10.18 -41.40 -49.39
CA LYS A 349 -9.25 -41.56 -48.26
C LYS A 349 -9.06 -40.25 -47.49
N GLN A 350 -8.99 -39.11 -48.17
CA GLN A 350 -8.95 -37.79 -47.52
C GLN A 350 -10.23 -37.49 -46.73
N ILE A 351 -11.40 -37.85 -47.25
CA ILE A 351 -12.69 -37.71 -46.55
C ILE A 351 -12.68 -38.53 -45.26
N ILE A 352 -12.20 -39.77 -45.29
CA ILE A 352 -12.10 -40.61 -44.07
C ILE A 352 -11.17 -39.97 -43.04
N ALA A 353 -9.99 -39.50 -43.46
CA ALA A 353 -9.06 -38.81 -42.57
C ALA A 353 -9.68 -37.54 -41.96
N GLN A 354 -10.43 -36.77 -42.75
CA GLN A 354 -11.10 -35.56 -42.28
C GLN A 354 -12.26 -35.89 -41.33
N LYS A 355 -13.00 -36.99 -41.54
CA LYS A 355 -14.02 -37.46 -40.57
C LYS A 355 -13.41 -37.78 -39.21
N ILE A 356 -12.23 -38.41 -39.19
CA ILE A 356 -11.49 -38.65 -37.94
C ILE A 356 -11.11 -37.32 -37.28
N ARG A 357 -10.68 -36.32 -38.06
CA ARG A 357 -10.36 -34.98 -37.54
C ARG A 357 -11.57 -34.30 -36.91
N VAL A 358 -12.76 -34.40 -37.51
CA VAL A 358 -14.02 -33.90 -36.92
C VAL A 358 -14.29 -34.59 -35.58
N GLN A 359 -14.18 -35.92 -35.51
CA GLN A 359 -14.35 -36.67 -34.26
C GLN A 359 -13.31 -36.29 -33.19
N MET A 360 -12.06 -36.06 -33.57
CA MET A 360 -11.02 -35.57 -32.65
C MET A 360 -11.41 -34.20 -32.08
N SER A 361 -11.89 -33.27 -32.91
CA SER A 361 -12.34 -31.95 -32.46
C SER A 361 -13.55 -32.04 -31.51
N GLU A 362 -14.49 -32.96 -31.74
CA GLU A 362 -15.61 -33.23 -30.81
C GLU A 362 -15.13 -33.73 -29.45
N ILE A 363 -14.16 -34.66 -29.43
CA ILE A 363 -13.56 -35.16 -28.19
C ILE A 363 -12.78 -34.05 -27.47
N GLU A 364 -12.04 -33.21 -28.19
CA GLU A 364 -11.34 -32.05 -27.61
C GLU A 364 -12.31 -31.06 -26.94
N ILE A 365 -13.45 -30.78 -27.58
CA ILE A 365 -14.51 -29.95 -26.99
C ILE A 365 -15.03 -30.58 -25.69
N ASN A 366 -15.34 -31.88 -25.70
CA ASN A 366 -15.81 -32.57 -24.50
C ASN A 366 -14.77 -32.57 -23.36
N ASN A 367 -13.49 -32.74 -23.68
CA ASN A 367 -12.41 -32.66 -22.70
C ASN A 367 -12.26 -31.25 -22.13
N HIS A 368 -12.35 -30.21 -22.97
CA HIS A 368 -12.31 -28.82 -22.50
C HIS A 368 -13.54 -28.43 -21.69
N GLN A 369 -14.71 -28.97 -22.02
CA GLN A 369 -15.92 -28.77 -21.23
C GLN A 369 -15.74 -29.27 -19.79
N LYS A 370 -15.16 -30.47 -19.62
CA LYS A 370 -14.77 -30.97 -18.29
C LYS A 370 -13.75 -30.09 -17.59
N GLN A 371 -12.81 -29.52 -18.32
CA GLN A 371 -11.84 -28.57 -17.74
C GLN A 371 -12.52 -27.30 -17.22
N ILE A 372 -13.50 -26.77 -17.97
CA ILE A 372 -14.31 -25.62 -17.52
C ILE A 372 -15.09 -25.99 -16.25
N GLU A 373 -15.74 -27.15 -16.22
CA GLU A 373 -16.48 -27.63 -15.06
C GLU A 373 -15.58 -27.73 -13.81
N ASN A 374 -14.38 -28.30 -13.95
CA ASN A 374 -13.40 -28.36 -12.87
C ASN A 374 -12.98 -26.95 -12.40
N SER A 375 -12.71 -26.01 -13.31
CA SER A 375 -12.35 -24.64 -12.93
C SER A 375 -13.51 -23.91 -12.24
N ILE A 376 -14.76 -24.18 -12.60
CA ILE A 376 -15.96 -23.64 -11.93
C ILE A 376 -16.08 -24.21 -10.52
N GLU A 377 -15.90 -25.52 -10.34
CA GLU A 377 -15.91 -26.16 -9.01
C GLU A 377 -14.88 -25.53 -8.07
N VAL A 378 -13.68 -25.21 -8.58
CA VAL A 378 -12.66 -24.48 -7.82
C VAL A 378 -13.11 -23.06 -7.45
N ASP A 379 -13.73 -22.30 -8.36
CA ASP A 379 -14.26 -20.95 -8.04
C ASP A 379 -15.36 -21.02 -6.97
N GLU A 380 -16.27 -22.00 -7.08
CA GLU A 380 -17.33 -22.21 -6.10
C GLU A 380 -16.78 -22.60 -4.73
N PHE A 381 -15.77 -23.47 -4.68
CA PHE A 381 -15.07 -23.80 -3.44
C PHE A 381 -14.41 -22.58 -2.80
N LEU A 382 -13.71 -21.74 -3.58
CA LEU A 382 -13.07 -20.53 -3.07
C LEU A 382 -14.09 -19.52 -2.51
N ARG A 383 -15.33 -19.50 -3.01
CA ARG A 383 -16.41 -18.65 -2.49
C ARG A 383 -17.07 -19.22 -1.22
N SER A 384 -17.27 -20.54 -1.18
CA SER A 384 -18.03 -21.22 -0.13
C SER A 384 -17.21 -21.68 1.07
N LYS A 385 -15.88 -21.84 0.92
CA LYS A 385 -15.00 -22.24 2.03
C LYS A 385 -15.09 -21.27 3.20
N TYR A 386 -14.83 -21.78 4.40
CA TYR A 386 -14.87 -21.00 5.64
C TYR A 386 -13.83 -19.86 5.65
N THR A 387 -12.59 -20.15 5.27
CA THR A 387 -11.50 -19.15 5.20
C THR A 387 -11.56 -18.33 3.91
N ASN A 388 -12.68 -17.65 3.69
CA ASN A 388 -12.91 -16.80 2.54
C ASN A 388 -12.49 -15.34 2.79
N GLU A 389 -12.56 -14.53 1.74
CA GLU A 389 -12.31 -13.08 1.77
C GLU A 389 -13.14 -12.34 2.83
N GLN A 390 -14.40 -12.74 3.05
CA GLN A 390 -15.31 -12.08 3.99
C GLN A 390 -14.86 -12.30 5.44
N LEU A 391 -14.45 -13.53 5.79
CA LEU A 391 -13.91 -13.83 7.11
C LEU A 391 -12.70 -12.97 7.42
N TYR A 392 -11.72 -12.90 6.52
CA TYR A 392 -10.51 -12.11 6.74
C TYR A 392 -10.79 -10.60 6.79
N THR A 393 -11.77 -10.11 6.01
CA THR A 393 -12.23 -8.71 6.09
C THR A 393 -12.86 -8.40 7.46
N TRP A 394 -13.67 -9.30 7.98
CA TRP A 394 -14.26 -9.16 9.32
C TRP A 394 -13.17 -9.22 10.41
N MET A 395 -12.25 -10.19 10.33
CA MET A 395 -11.13 -10.33 11.27
C MET A 395 -10.25 -9.08 11.27
N GLU A 396 -9.90 -8.54 10.10
CA GLU A 396 -9.13 -7.30 9.97
C GLU A 396 -9.78 -6.15 10.74
N GLY A 397 -11.11 -5.95 10.60
CA GLY A 397 -11.84 -4.91 11.31
C GLY A 397 -11.84 -5.07 12.83
N GLN A 398 -12.06 -6.30 13.32
CA GLN A 398 -12.04 -6.60 14.76
C GLN A 398 -10.63 -6.44 15.35
N ILE A 399 -9.62 -7.00 14.68
CA ILE A 399 -8.22 -6.92 15.13
C ILE A 399 -7.73 -5.48 15.11
N LYS A 400 -8.08 -4.68 14.08
CA LYS A 400 -7.70 -3.26 14.02
C LYS A 400 -8.26 -2.46 15.21
N THR A 401 -9.52 -2.73 15.59
CA THR A 401 -10.14 -2.08 16.74
C THR A 401 -9.45 -2.45 18.04
N LEU A 402 -9.21 -3.76 18.26
CA LEU A 402 -8.51 -4.26 19.45
C LEU A 402 -7.08 -3.72 19.51
N TYR A 403 -6.36 -3.71 18.38
CA TYR A 403 -5.00 -3.23 18.27
C TYR A 403 -4.86 -1.76 18.69
N TYR A 404 -5.76 -0.89 18.22
CA TYR A 404 -5.73 0.52 18.60
C TYR A 404 -6.09 0.74 20.09
N GLN A 405 -7.06 -0.01 20.62
CA GLN A 405 -7.42 0.07 22.04
C GLN A 405 -6.26 -0.38 22.95
N SER A 406 -5.64 -1.52 22.65
CA SER A 406 -4.46 -2.01 23.36
C SER A 406 -3.29 -1.04 23.25
N TYR A 407 -3.06 -0.44 22.06
CA TYR A 407 -2.03 0.58 21.88
C TYR A 407 -2.26 1.79 22.78
N LYS A 408 -3.50 2.31 22.86
CA LYS A 408 -3.83 3.45 23.73
C LYS A 408 -3.53 3.13 25.20
N MET A 409 -3.95 1.95 25.67
CA MET A 409 -3.66 1.52 27.04
C MET A 409 -2.15 1.40 27.30
N ALA A 410 -1.39 0.83 26.33
CA ALA A 410 0.06 0.72 26.41
C ALA A 410 0.73 2.10 26.45
N TYR A 411 0.27 3.03 25.64
CA TYR A 411 0.79 4.40 25.59
C TYR A 411 0.53 5.15 26.90
N ASP A 412 -0.71 5.10 27.41
CA ASP A 412 -1.08 5.73 28.69
C ASP A 412 -0.24 5.15 29.85
N LEU A 413 0.01 3.84 29.83
CA LEU A 413 0.84 3.18 30.83
C LEU A 413 2.32 3.58 30.69
N ALA A 414 2.84 3.67 29.47
CA ALA A 414 4.21 4.13 29.20
C ALA A 414 4.42 5.59 29.64
N LYS A 415 3.42 6.46 29.47
CA LYS A 415 3.43 7.83 29.99
C LYS A 415 3.46 7.88 31.51
N LYS A 416 2.67 7.04 32.17
CA LYS A 416 2.74 6.88 33.64
C LYS A 416 4.12 6.41 34.09
N VAL A 417 4.75 5.49 33.36
CA VAL A 417 6.11 5.02 33.64
C VAL A 417 7.13 6.16 33.48
N GLU A 418 7.00 7.01 32.46
CA GLU A 418 7.82 8.21 32.32
C GLU A 418 7.60 9.19 33.49
N GLY A 419 6.36 9.41 33.90
CA GLY A 419 6.02 10.22 35.08
C GLY A 419 6.61 9.65 36.38
N LEU A 420 6.57 8.34 36.56
CA LEU A 420 7.19 7.65 37.70
C LEU A 420 8.72 7.75 37.67
N TYR A 421 9.33 7.69 36.49
CA TYR A 421 10.77 7.94 36.34
C TYR A 421 11.13 9.36 36.77
N ARG A 422 10.36 10.37 36.34
CA ARG A 422 10.53 11.76 36.78
C ARG A 422 10.36 11.88 38.30
N PHE A 423 9.36 11.22 38.86
CA PHE A 423 9.09 11.20 40.29
C PHE A 423 10.23 10.56 41.08
N GLU A 424 10.67 9.35 40.76
CA GLU A 424 11.77 8.68 41.46
C GLU A 424 13.10 9.42 41.32
N ARG A 425 13.35 10.05 40.17
CA ARG A 425 14.57 10.82 39.94
C ARG A 425 14.49 12.27 40.39
N GLY A 426 13.32 12.80 40.73
CA GLY A 426 13.14 14.22 41.08
C GLY A 426 13.54 15.16 39.93
N LEU A 427 13.10 14.85 38.71
CA LEU A 427 13.37 15.63 37.49
C LEU A 427 12.12 16.44 37.09
N THR A 428 12.32 17.63 36.52
CA THR A 428 11.24 18.50 36.02
C THR A 428 10.66 18.01 34.69
N SER A 429 11.53 17.63 33.75
CA SER A 429 11.12 17.20 32.41
C SER A 429 12.00 16.06 31.89
N THR A 430 11.38 15.13 31.16
CA THR A 430 12.06 14.12 30.35
C THR A 430 11.36 14.02 29.00
N ASN A 431 12.04 13.46 28.01
CA ASN A 431 11.48 13.30 26.67
C ASN A 431 11.80 11.93 26.09
N PHE A 432 11.33 10.87 26.77
CA PHE A 432 11.54 9.49 26.31
C PHE A 432 10.36 8.99 25.46
N ILE A 433 9.13 9.17 25.94
CA ILE A 433 7.92 8.74 25.23
C ILE A 433 7.38 9.93 24.44
N GLN A 434 7.60 9.91 23.13
CA GLN A 434 7.14 10.96 22.22
C GLN A 434 5.76 10.64 21.66
N PHE A 435 5.13 11.66 21.10
CA PHE A 435 3.92 11.50 20.32
C PHE A 435 4.27 11.05 18.90
N GLY A 436 3.39 10.30 18.25
CA GLY A 436 3.55 9.91 16.84
C GLY A 436 4.05 8.49 16.58
N TYR A 437 4.15 7.63 17.60
CA TYR A 437 4.44 6.21 17.37
C TYR A 437 3.35 5.48 16.57
N TRP A 438 2.10 5.97 16.64
CA TRP A 438 1.01 5.45 15.83
C TRP A 438 0.92 6.15 14.48
N ASN A 439 1.27 5.44 13.41
CA ASN A 439 1.10 5.94 12.05
C ASN A 439 -0.23 5.47 11.43
N SER A 440 -1.20 6.39 11.30
CA SER A 440 -2.52 6.07 10.76
C SER A 440 -2.51 5.67 9.28
N ALA A 441 -1.51 6.08 8.49
CA ALA A 441 -1.41 5.72 7.07
C ALA A 441 -1.08 4.24 6.86
N TYR A 442 -0.45 3.60 7.86
CA TYR A 442 -0.09 2.17 7.85
C TYR A 442 -0.83 1.40 8.94
N ASP A 443 -2.02 1.85 9.33
CA ASP A 443 -2.87 1.21 10.37
C ASP A 443 -2.15 0.98 11.71
N GLY A 444 -1.16 1.82 12.03
CA GLY A 444 -0.41 1.76 13.28
C GLY A 444 0.65 0.67 13.36
N LEU A 445 0.93 -0.06 12.27
CA LEU A 445 1.96 -1.10 12.25
C LEU A 445 3.31 -0.56 12.75
N LEU A 446 4.05 -1.40 13.47
CA LEU A 446 5.33 -1.09 14.15
C LEU A 446 5.24 -0.12 15.35
N SER A 447 4.05 0.37 15.71
CA SER A 447 3.88 1.26 16.87
C SER A 447 4.28 0.60 18.20
N GLY A 448 4.06 -0.72 18.33
CA GLY A 448 4.44 -1.50 19.51
C GLY A 448 5.96 -1.63 19.67
N GLU A 449 6.68 -1.88 18.57
CA GLU A 449 8.14 -1.95 18.53
C GLU A 449 8.78 -0.62 18.92
N GLN A 450 8.26 0.49 18.38
CA GLN A 450 8.75 1.82 18.71
C GLN A 450 8.52 2.17 20.19
N LEU A 451 7.32 1.88 20.71
CA LEU A 451 6.99 2.11 22.11
C LEU A 451 7.84 1.24 23.04
N TYR A 452 8.07 -0.03 22.67
CA TYR A 452 8.96 -0.94 23.41
C TYR A 452 10.40 -0.40 23.49
N ASN A 453 10.91 0.15 22.38
CA ASN A 453 12.23 0.79 22.38
C ASN A 453 12.26 2.03 23.30
N GLY A 454 11.22 2.86 23.27
CA GLY A 454 11.08 4.00 24.19
C GLY A 454 11.13 3.57 25.66
N LEU A 455 10.41 2.51 26.02
CA LEU A 455 10.45 1.94 27.38
C LEU A 455 11.85 1.40 27.75
N LYS A 456 12.55 0.76 26.81
CA LYS A 456 13.92 0.28 27.02
C LYS A 456 14.91 1.43 27.26
N GLN A 457 14.74 2.56 26.58
CA GLN A 457 15.56 3.74 26.82
C GLN A 457 15.35 4.27 28.25
N ILE A 458 14.12 4.28 28.77
CA ILE A 458 13.83 4.68 30.15
C ILE A 458 14.48 3.69 31.14
N GLU A 459 14.39 2.38 30.87
CA GLU A 459 15.00 1.35 31.72
C GLU A 459 16.52 1.54 31.82
N ILE A 460 17.20 1.73 30.68
CA ILE A 460 18.65 1.99 30.64
C ILE A 460 18.97 3.28 31.39
N ALA A 461 18.24 4.36 31.13
CA ALA A 461 18.42 5.64 31.81
C ALA A 461 18.16 5.57 33.32
N HIS A 462 17.33 4.63 33.79
CA HIS A 462 17.11 4.35 35.21
C HIS A 462 18.29 3.59 35.82
N GLN A 463 18.89 2.66 35.10
CA GLN A 463 20.04 1.91 35.61
C GLN A 463 21.32 2.75 35.65
N GLU A 464 21.58 3.54 34.61
CA GLU A 464 22.81 4.34 34.48
C GLU A 464 22.84 5.54 35.43
N ASN A 465 21.73 6.29 35.54
CA ASN A 465 21.68 7.55 36.28
C ASN A 465 21.31 7.36 37.75
N ARG A 466 21.77 6.29 38.42
CA ARG A 466 21.56 6.10 39.86
C ARG A 466 22.74 6.66 40.66
N PRO A 467 22.68 7.91 41.15
CA PRO A 467 23.68 8.39 42.10
C PRO A 467 23.58 7.61 43.41
N HIS A 468 24.68 7.64 44.18
CA HIS A 468 24.66 7.19 45.56
C HIS A 468 23.92 8.25 46.40
N ASP A 469 22.70 7.92 46.81
CA ASP A 469 21.94 8.74 47.72
C ASP A 469 22.38 8.46 49.17
N TYR A 470 22.58 9.51 49.97
CA TYR A 470 22.81 9.36 51.40
C TYR A 470 21.48 9.07 52.08
N GLU A 471 21.42 7.97 52.80
CA GLU A 471 20.25 7.56 53.57
C GLU A 471 20.39 8.04 55.01
N ILE A 472 19.63 9.06 55.39
CA ILE A 472 19.54 9.54 56.77
C ILE A 472 18.35 8.83 57.40
N THR A 473 18.63 7.91 58.33
CA THR A 473 17.65 6.94 58.81
C THR A 473 16.70 7.50 59.86
N ASN A 474 17.09 8.49 60.66
CA ASN A 474 16.25 8.98 61.74
C ASN A 474 16.58 10.43 62.14
N LYS A 475 15.97 11.41 61.47
CA LYS A 475 15.94 12.80 61.94
C LYS A 475 14.70 13.01 62.79
N GLN A 476 14.91 13.31 64.06
CA GLN A 476 13.83 13.57 65.01
C GLN A 476 13.51 15.06 65.06
N VAL A 477 12.24 15.39 64.85
CA VAL A 477 11.72 16.75 64.95
C VAL A 477 10.71 16.77 66.09
N SER A 478 11.06 17.50 67.16
CA SER A 478 10.20 17.69 68.33
C SER A 478 9.35 18.95 68.12
N LEU A 479 8.03 18.80 68.18
CA LEU A 479 7.11 19.93 68.04
C LEU A 479 7.31 20.94 69.18
N ARG A 480 7.61 20.46 70.40
CA ARG A 480 7.95 21.32 71.54
C ARG A 480 9.13 22.25 71.27
N LYS A 481 10.11 21.82 70.48
CA LYS A 481 11.30 22.63 70.13
C LYS A 481 11.10 23.47 68.87
N LEU A 482 10.36 22.94 67.90
CA LEU A 482 10.16 23.60 66.60
C LEU A 482 9.13 24.72 66.71
N ASP A 483 7.94 24.41 67.23
CA ASP A 483 6.83 25.33 67.33
C ASP A 483 5.98 24.97 68.57
N PRO A 484 6.37 25.45 69.76
CA PRO A 484 5.68 25.11 71.00
C PRO A 484 4.26 25.65 71.08
N GLU A 485 3.94 26.73 70.37
CA GLU A 485 2.59 27.26 70.31
C GLU A 485 1.64 26.25 69.65
N GLN A 486 2.11 25.58 68.59
CA GLN A 486 1.34 24.54 67.92
C GLN A 486 1.13 23.30 68.80
N LEU A 487 2.07 22.97 69.70
CA LEU A 487 1.84 21.93 70.71
C LEU A 487 0.71 22.31 71.68
N LEU A 488 0.67 23.55 72.14
CA LEU A 488 -0.40 24.04 73.01
C LEU A 488 -1.74 24.12 72.27
N ASN A 489 -1.75 24.50 70.98
CA ASN A 489 -2.93 24.45 70.12
C ASN A 489 -3.43 23.01 69.93
N LEU A 490 -2.54 22.02 69.74
CA LEU A 490 -2.93 20.62 69.63
C LEU A 490 -3.68 20.14 70.88
N ARG A 491 -3.25 20.56 72.06
CA ARG A 491 -3.87 20.16 73.34
C ARG A 491 -5.22 20.84 73.57
N SER A 492 -5.29 22.14 73.31
CA SER A 492 -6.49 22.96 73.55
C SER A 492 -7.55 22.79 72.46
N LYS A 493 -7.15 22.86 71.17
CA LYS A 493 -8.02 22.84 69.99
C LYS A 493 -8.10 21.49 69.29
N SER A 494 -7.32 20.49 69.71
CA SER A 494 -7.25 19.16 69.07
C SER A 494 -6.71 19.17 67.64
N SER A 495 -6.15 20.28 67.16
CA SER A 495 -5.51 20.37 65.85
C SER A 495 -4.35 21.35 65.90
N CYS A 496 -3.29 21.06 65.16
CA CYS A 496 -2.17 21.98 64.95
C CYS A 496 -1.63 21.90 63.51
N GLU A 497 -1.04 23.01 63.07
CA GLU A 497 -0.37 23.12 61.78
C GLU A 497 1.04 23.68 62.00
N PHE A 498 2.06 22.96 61.56
CA PHE A 498 3.45 23.36 61.76
C PHE A 498 4.25 23.21 60.46
N SER A 499 5.26 24.07 60.29
CA SER A 499 6.15 24.06 59.13
C SER A 499 7.54 23.60 59.52
N ILE A 500 8.09 22.66 58.75
CA ILE A 500 9.48 22.22 58.84
C ILE A 500 10.28 22.93 57.77
N PRO A 501 11.23 23.80 58.16
CA PRO A 501 11.96 24.61 57.20
C PRO A 501 13.32 23.97 56.86
N GLU A 502 14.04 24.51 55.86
CA GLU A 502 15.25 23.90 55.29
C GLU A 502 16.42 23.88 56.29
N GLU A 503 16.47 24.88 57.17
CA GLU A 503 17.58 25.20 58.06
C GLU A 503 17.81 24.07 59.07
N LEU A 504 16.74 23.42 59.53
CA LEU A 504 16.80 22.31 60.48
C LEU A 504 17.61 21.12 59.96
N PHE A 505 17.71 20.96 58.64
CA PHE A 505 18.52 19.92 57.99
C PHE A 505 19.92 20.41 57.62
N ASP A 506 20.08 21.71 57.34
CA ASP A 506 21.40 22.32 57.14
C ASP A 506 22.22 22.34 58.42
N MET A 507 21.57 22.41 59.59
CA MET A 507 22.22 22.30 60.89
C MET A 507 22.86 20.92 61.14
N ASP A 508 22.26 19.84 60.63
CA ASP A 508 22.84 18.50 60.74
C ASP A 508 23.91 18.26 59.68
N PHE A 509 23.55 18.54 58.42
CA PHE A 509 24.37 18.24 57.26
C PHE A 509 24.32 19.40 56.25
N PRO A 510 25.18 20.42 56.44
CA PRO A 510 25.21 21.57 55.54
C PRO A 510 25.79 21.16 54.17
N GLY A 511 25.15 21.61 53.10
CA GLY A 511 25.55 21.32 51.71
C GLY A 511 24.91 20.08 51.09
N GLN A 512 24.05 19.36 51.82
CA GLN A 512 23.17 18.35 51.23
C GLN A 512 21.99 19.01 50.52
N TYR A 513 21.64 18.51 49.33
CA TYR A 513 20.49 18.98 48.57
C TYR A 513 19.65 17.76 48.11
N LYS A 514 18.53 18.02 47.43
CA LYS A 514 17.59 16.99 46.97
C LYS A 514 17.09 16.09 48.11
N ARG A 515 16.79 16.71 49.26
CA ARG A 515 16.31 16.03 50.47
C ARG A 515 14.87 15.55 50.27
N ARG A 516 14.67 14.24 50.20
CA ARG A 516 13.36 13.62 49.92
C ARG A 516 13.01 12.59 50.98
N ILE A 517 11.78 12.68 51.47
CA ILE A 517 11.24 11.79 52.50
C ILE A 517 11.16 10.38 51.94
N LYS A 518 11.64 9.41 52.72
CA LYS A 518 11.46 7.98 52.48
C LYS A 518 10.30 7.43 53.30
N THR A 519 10.27 7.77 54.59
CA THR A 519 9.20 7.42 55.53
C THR A 519 9.09 8.48 56.62
N VAL A 520 7.90 8.65 57.14
CA VAL A 520 7.62 9.44 58.34
C VAL A 520 6.90 8.57 59.35
N SER A 521 7.31 8.67 60.60
CA SER A 521 6.59 8.09 61.72
C SER A 521 6.42 9.10 62.85
N PHE A 522 5.33 8.96 63.58
CA PHE A 522 4.98 9.85 64.67
C PHE A 522 4.99 9.09 66.00
N SER A 523 5.61 9.72 66.99
CA SER A 523 5.54 9.31 68.39
C SER A 523 4.88 10.43 69.19
N ILE A 524 3.82 10.12 69.92
CA ILE A 524 3.13 11.08 70.79
C ILE A 524 3.25 10.59 72.23
N PRO A 525 4.29 11.01 72.97
CA PRO A 525 4.40 10.69 74.39
C PRO A 525 3.23 11.33 75.18
N CYS A 526 2.34 10.49 75.69
CA CYS A 526 1.20 10.89 76.50
C CYS A 526 0.84 9.80 77.51
N ILE A 527 0.03 10.16 78.51
CA ILE A 527 -0.49 9.21 79.50
C ILE A 527 -1.88 8.78 79.03
N ALA A 528 -1.91 7.68 78.29
CA ALA A 528 -3.15 7.02 77.89
C ALA A 528 -3.38 5.79 78.79
N GLY A 529 -4.65 5.45 79.04
CA GLY A 529 -5.00 4.26 79.82
C GLY A 529 -4.61 2.95 79.11
N PRO A 530 -4.56 1.81 79.80
CA PRO A 530 -4.38 0.52 79.13
C PRO A 530 -5.56 0.28 78.16
N TYR A 531 -5.25 -0.26 76.98
CA TYR A 531 -6.23 -0.57 75.91
C TYR A 531 -6.96 0.64 75.30
N THR A 532 -6.47 1.87 75.48
CA THR A 532 -6.98 3.05 74.77
C THR A 532 -6.12 3.34 73.54
N SER A 533 -6.73 3.50 72.37
CA SER A 533 -6.03 3.86 71.13
C SER A 533 -5.74 5.36 71.08
N ILE A 534 -4.55 5.74 70.59
CA ILE A 534 -4.20 7.13 70.38
C ILE A 534 -4.45 7.45 68.91
N SER A 535 -5.69 7.82 68.60
CA SER A 535 -6.12 8.16 67.25
C SER A 535 -5.69 9.56 66.86
N ALA A 536 -4.91 9.69 65.80
CA ALA A 536 -4.53 10.98 65.22
C ALA A 536 -4.49 10.87 63.69
N LYS A 537 -4.71 11.97 62.98
CA LYS A 537 -4.58 12.06 61.53
C LYS A 537 -3.46 13.04 61.20
N ALA A 538 -2.45 12.58 60.47
CA ALA A 538 -1.36 13.40 59.98
C ALA A 538 -1.52 13.62 58.48
N THR A 539 -1.51 14.89 58.04
CA THR A 539 -1.67 15.28 56.64
C THR A 539 -0.52 16.20 56.22
N LEU A 540 0.08 15.91 55.07
CA LEU A 540 1.06 16.76 54.41
C LEU A 540 0.32 17.75 53.50
N THR A 541 0.37 19.04 53.83
CA THR A 541 -0.37 20.08 53.09
C THR A 541 0.47 20.68 51.97
N GLU A 542 1.74 20.99 52.25
CA GLU A 542 2.68 21.53 51.27
C GLU A 542 4.05 20.87 51.45
N HIS A 543 4.80 20.72 50.36
CA HIS A 543 6.19 20.31 50.45
C HIS A 543 7.01 20.85 49.28
N SER A 544 8.33 20.90 49.44
CA SER A 544 9.26 21.24 48.39
C SER A 544 10.66 20.71 48.72
N PHE A 545 11.52 20.59 47.70
CA PHE A 545 12.93 20.30 47.90
C PHE A 545 13.80 20.97 46.84
N ARG A 546 15.05 21.24 47.21
CA ARG A 546 16.04 21.89 46.34
C ARG A 546 16.65 20.89 45.35
N ILE A 547 16.60 21.17 44.04
CA ILE A 547 17.25 20.35 42.99
C ILE A 547 18.62 20.93 42.60
N SER A 548 18.79 22.26 42.61
CA SER A 548 20.01 22.89 42.10
C SER A 548 21.14 22.95 43.13
N LYS A 549 22.38 22.72 42.66
CA LYS A 549 23.63 22.96 43.42
C LYS A 549 24.10 24.42 43.35
N VAL A 550 23.52 25.22 42.46
CA VAL A 550 24.02 26.56 42.13
C VAL A 550 23.41 27.58 43.07
N ALA A 551 24.13 27.90 44.14
CA ALA A 551 23.95 29.13 44.90
C ALA A 551 25.13 30.05 44.58
N SER A 552 24.92 31.07 43.75
CA SER A 552 25.99 31.96 43.28
C SER A 552 26.55 32.85 44.40
N ASN A 553 25.72 33.20 45.40
CA ASN A 553 26.09 33.99 46.58
C ASN A 553 25.35 33.49 47.84
N PRO A 554 25.88 33.74 49.06
CA PRO A 554 25.22 33.43 50.32
C PRO A 554 23.83 34.06 50.48
N ASP A 555 23.66 35.31 50.06
CA ASP A 555 22.37 36.04 50.14
C ASP A 555 21.27 35.43 49.28
N ASN A 556 21.66 34.69 48.24
CA ASN A 556 20.73 34.01 47.35
C ASN A 556 20.46 32.56 47.83
N TYR A 557 21.06 32.09 48.92
CA TYR A 557 20.79 30.72 49.40
C TYR A 557 19.33 30.50 49.84
N PRO A 558 18.69 31.39 50.62
CA PRO A 558 17.29 31.26 51.01
C PRO A 558 16.35 31.16 49.80
N ARG A 559 15.23 30.46 49.99
CA ARG A 559 14.16 30.41 48.97
C ARG A 559 13.57 31.80 48.78
N LEU A 560 13.43 32.22 47.52
CA LEU A 560 12.71 33.45 47.18
C LEU A 560 11.20 33.17 47.33
N VAL A 561 10.54 33.90 48.23
CA VAL A 561 9.10 33.69 48.55
C VAL A 561 8.19 34.43 47.55
N ALA A 562 8.70 35.45 46.86
CA ALA A 562 7.94 36.32 45.98
C ALA A 562 7.96 35.94 44.48
N GLU A 563 8.84 35.03 44.07
CA GLU A 563 9.03 34.59 42.67
C GLU A 563 9.11 33.06 42.59
N ASP A 564 8.75 32.47 41.44
CA ASP A 564 8.94 31.04 41.20
C ASP A 564 10.44 30.72 41.12
N ASP A 565 10.94 30.05 42.16
CA ASP A 565 12.35 29.70 42.29
C ASP A 565 12.63 28.33 41.66
N ASP A 566 13.18 28.32 40.44
CA ASP A 566 13.56 27.13 39.66
C ASP A 566 14.48 26.14 40.40
N ARG A 567 15.10 26.57 41.51
CA ARG A 567 15.96 25.71 42.33
C ARG A 567 15.16 24.77 43.21
N PHE A 568 13.89 25.05 43.44
CA PHE A 568 12.97 24.22 44.22
C PHE A 568 11.90 23.62 43.33
N ILE A 569 11.50 22.39 43.63
CA ILE A 569 10.37 21.74 42.98
C ILE A 569 9.38 21.25 44.02
N THR A 570 8.12 21.17 43.60
CA THR A 570 7.05 20.44 44.27
C THR A 570 6.59 19.33 43.33
N LEU A 571 6.43 18.11 43.84
CA LEU A 571 5.95 16.97 43.07
C LEU A 571 4.63 16.49 43.64
N ASN A 572 3.76 15.91 42.82
CA ASN A 572 2.56 15.27 43.35
C ASN A 572 2.95 13.95 44.04
N VAL A 573 2.58 13.80 45.31
CA VAL A 573 2.88 12.62 46.11
C VAL A 573 1.68 11.68 46.10
N PRO A 574 1.86 10.35 45.93
CA PRO A 574 0.74 9.41 45.85
C PRO A 574 -0.15 9.37 47.11
N ILE A 575 0.47 9.50 48.29
CA ILE A 575 -0.20 9.41 49.60
C ILE A 575 0.27 10.58 50.47
N ASN A 576 -0.64 11.50 50.79
CA ASN A 576 -0.38 12.73 51.55
C ASN A 576 -1.05 12.76 52.93
N ALA A 577 -1.69 11.67 53.38
CA ALA A 577 -2.29 11.60 54.71
C ALA A 577 -2.24 10.17 55.27
N VAL A 578 -2.11 10.07 56.59
CA VAL A 578 -2.14 8.79 57.33
C VAL A 578 -2.96 8.90 58.61
N ALA A 579 -3.48 7.76 59.06
CA ALA A 579 -4.11 7.61 60.37
C ALA A 579 -3.16 6.88 61.31
N LEU A 580 -3.01 7.41 62.52
CA LEU A 580 -2.16 6.89 63.59
C LEU A 580 -3.05 6.28 64.67
N SER A 581 -2.54 5.24 65.34
CA SER A 581 -3.27 4.48 66.35
C SER A 581 -2.44 4.08 67.57
N SER A 582 -1.13 3.84 67.40
CA SER A 582 -0.26 3.35 68.48
C SER A 582 0.54 4.47 69.17
N ALA A 583 0.71 5.61 68.49
CA ALA A 583 1.50 6.76 68.95
C ALA A 583 2.94 6.45 69.38
N GLN A 584 3.48 5.29 69.03
CA GLN A 584 4.87 4.92 69.25
C GLN A 584 5.48 4.53 67.91
N ASN A 585 6.24 5.45 67.32
CA ASN A 585 6.89 5.28 66.03
C ASN A 585 5.92 4.79 64.93
N ASP A 586 4.71 5.34 64.92
CA ASP A 586 3.62 4.91 64.04
C ASP A 586 3.72 5.62 62.69
N GLY A 587 3.90 4.86 61.61
CA GLY A 587 3.92 5.37 60.24
C GLY A 587 2.55 5.39 59.55
N GLY A 588 1.50 4.94 60.24
CA GLY A 588 0.14 4.80 59.70
C GLY A 588 0.00 3.67 58.67
N VAL A 589 0.87 2.68 58.75
CA VAL A 589 0.82 1.43 57.99
C VAL A 589 1.00 0.25 58.94
N PHE A 590 0.43 -0.91 58.60
CA PHE A 590 0.55 -2.11 59.45
C PHE A 590 2.00 -2.62 59.56
N GLU A 591 2.75 -2.57 58.45
CA GLU A 591 4.15 -2.99 58.39
C GLU A 591 4.96 -2.01 57.53
N LEU A 592 6.04 -1.48 58.09
CA LEU A 592 6.98 -0.61 57.39
C LEU A 592 7.99 -1.46 56.60
N SER A 593 7.64 -1.81 55.36
CA SER A 593 8.50 -2.62 54.47
C SER A 593 9.01 -1.82 53.26
N PHE A 594 10.31 -1.52 53.23
CA PHE A 594 10.93 -0.81 52.10
C PHE A 594 10.96 -1.60 50.78
N LYS A 595 10.63 -2.90 50.83
CA LYS A 595 10.59 -3.82 49.68
C LYS A 595 9.21 -3.89 49.02
N ASP A 596 8.17 -3.25 49.56
CA ASP A 596 6.86 -3.21 48.92
C ASP A 596 6.98 -2.58 47.51
N GLU A 597 6.16 -3.07 46.59
CA GLU A 597 6.01 -2.53 45.24
C GLU A 597 5.27 -1.20 45.24
N ARG A 598 4.59 -0.85 46.33
CA ARG A 598 3.90 0.43 46.51
C ARG A 598 4.80 1.48 47.18
N TYR A 599 4.50 2.74 46.92
CA TYR A 599 5.11 3.84 47.65
C TYR A 599 4.55 3.92 49.07
N MET A 600 5.43 4.21 50.02
CA MET A 600 5.04 4.48 51.39
C MET A 600 4.37 5.85 51.51
N PRO A 601 3.58 6.08 52.57
CA PRO A 601 3.04 7.40 52.83
C PRO A 601 4.13 8.46 52.87
N PHE A 602 3.89 9.59 52.19
CA PHE A 602 4.82 10.71 52.06
C PHE A 602 6.14 10.40 51.32
N GLU A 603 6.31 9.19 50.79
CA GLU A 603 7.53 8.81 50.08
C GLU A 603 7.71 9.70 48.83
N GLY A 604 8.92 10.20 48.64
CA GLY A 604 9.29 11.07 47.53
C GLY A 604 8.96 12.54 47.73
N ALA A 605 8.18 12.89 48.76
CA ALA A 605 7.90 14.27 49.15
C ALA A 605 9.19 15.01 49.55
N GLY A 606 9.17 16.33 49.39
CA GLY A 606 10.24 17.19 49.85
C GLY A 606 10.24 17.33 51.36
N VAL A 607 11.42 17.45 51.94
CA VAL A 607 11.59 17.56 53.38
C VAL A 607 11.14 18.93 53.92
N ILE A 608 11.27 19.99 53.11
CA ILE A 608 10.71 21.32 53.45
C ILE A 608 9.21 21.20 53.30
N SER A 609 8.47 21.21 54.40
CA SER A 609 7.08 20.73 54.39
C SER A 609 6.21 21.39 55.46
N LYS A 610 4.90 21.50 55.17
CA LYS A 610 3.88 21.90 56.13
C LYS A 610 3.00 20.71 56.46
N TRP A 611 2.74 20.53 57.75
CA TRP A 611 2.03 19.39 58.29
C TRP A 611 0.83 19.85 59.11
N LYS A 612 -0.25 19.10 58.99
CA LYS A 612 -1.45 19.23 59.83
C LYS A 612 -1.64 17.96 60.63
N LEU A 613 -1.70 18.09 61.94
CA LEU A 613 -2.01 16.99 62.85
C LEU A 613 -3.37 17.26 63.51
N GLU A 614 -4.27 16.29 63.44
CA GLU A 614 -5.63 16.37 63.97
C GLU A 614 -5.90 15.21 64.92
N LEU A 615 -6.41 15.53 66.11
CA LEU A 615 -6.93 14.60 67.10
C LEU A 615 -8.47 14.71 67.13
N PRO A 616 -9.20 13.64 67.49
CA PRO A 616 -10.65 13.71 67.67
C PRO A 616 -11.08 14.81 68.67
N SER A 617 -11.85 15.79 68.20
CA SER A 617 -12.27 16.93 69.03
C SER A 617 -13.53 16.66 69.85
N GLU A 618 -14.51 15.94 69.28
CA GLU A 618 -15.82 15.68 69.92
C GLU A 618 -15.74 14.63 71.03
N PHE A 619 -15.05 13.51 70.78
CA PHE A 619 -14.95 12.39 71.70
C PHE A 619 -13.48 12.09 72.03
N LYS A 620 -13.00 12.69 73.12
CA LYS A 620 -11.63 12.49 73.62
C LYS A 620 -11.55 11.17 74.40
N GLN A 621 -10.84 10.18 73.86
CA GLN A 621 -10.64 8.87 74.52
C GLN A 621 -9.64 8.91 75.68
N PHE A 622 -8.76 9.92 75.71
CA PHE A 622 -7.82 10.18 76.79
C PHE A 622 -7.62 11.68 76.96
N ASP A 623 -7.00 12.09 78.07
CA ASP A 623 -6.76 13.50 78.35
C ASP A 623 -5.57 14.04 77.54
N TYR A 624 -5.84 14.94 76.61
CA TYR A 624 -4.82 15.59 75.77
C TYR A 624 -3.89 16.49 76.57
N ASN A 625 -4.25 16.87 77.80
CA ASN A 625 -3.32 17.57 78.68
C ASN A 625 -2.10 16.74 79.08
N THR A 626 -2.16 15.42 78.93
CA THR A 626 -1.05 14.52 79.23
C THR A 626 0.00 14.44 78.11
N ILE A 627 -0.29 14.99 76.92
CA ILE A 627 0.66 15.04 75.81
C ILE A 627 1.83 15.94 76.21
N SER A 628 3.04 15.38 76.26
CA SER A 628 4.25 16.13 76.60
C SER A 628 4.96 16.70 75.37
N ASP A 629 4.90 15.97 74.24
CA ASP A 629 5.50 16.38 72.98
C ASP A 629 4.84 15.61 71.80
N VAL A 630 5.14 16.03 70.58
CA VAL A 630 4.94 15.25 69.36
C VAL A 630 6.29 15.14 68.66
N ILE A 631 6.78 13.92 68.52
CA ILE A 631 8.06 13.64 67.89
C ILE A 631 7.79 13.03 66.53
N MET A 632 8.22 13.73 65.48
CA MET A 632 8.19 13.25 64.11
C MET A 632 9.57 12.70 63.76
N ASN A 633 9.63 11.41 63.42
CA ASN A 633 10.84 10.78 62.92
C ASN A 633 10.77 10.77 61.39
N ILE A 634 11.74 11.43 60.75
CA ILE A 634 11.82 11.54 59.31
C ILE A 634 13.04 10.76 58.84
N SER A 635 12.80 9.74 58.02
CA SER A 635 13.85 9.09 57.24
C SER A 635 13.84 9.70 55.85
N TYR A 636 14.97 10.21 55.38
CA TYR A 636 15.05 10.89 54.09
C TYR A 636 16.34 10.53 53.34
N THR A 637 16.31 10.70 52.02
CA THR A 637 17.49 10.58 51.17
C THR A 637 17.98 11.96 50.72
N SER A 638 19.29 12.11 50.50
CA SER A 638 19.89 13.36 50.03
C SER A 638 21.11 13.12 49.13
N CYS A 639 21.57 14.16 48.44
CA CYS A 639 22.77 14.12 47.61
C CYS A 639 23.79 15.19 48.04
N GLU A 640 25.08 14.93 47.78
CA GLU A 640 26.17 15.87 48.09
C GLU A 640 26.24 17.05 47.10
N GLY A 641 26.07 18.27 47.61
CA GLY A 641 26.13 19.51 46.83
C GLY A 641 27.53 20.12 46.68
N GLY A 642 28.51 19.62 47.43
CA GLY A 642 29.90 20.07 47.40
C GLY A 642 30.18 21.29 48.29
N GLN A 643 31.46 21.68 48.37
CA GLN A 643 31.93 22.66 49.36
C GLN A 643 31.32 24.07 49.19
N SER A 644 31.00 24.48 47.96
CA SER A 644 30.39 25.79 47.70
C SER A 644 29.00 25.90 48.34
N LEU A 645 28.15 24.88 48.12
CA LEU A 645 26.81 24.85 48.69
C LEU A 645 26.87 24.78 50.23
N LYS A 646 27.81 24.00 50.77
CA LYS A 646 28.05 23.91 52.21
C LYS A 646 28.40 25.26 52.83
N ASN A 647 29.35 26.00 52.24
CA ASN A 647 29.77 27.31 52.74
C ASN A 647 28.62 28.33 52.69
N ASN A 648 27.81 28.30 51.64
CA ASN A 648 26.65 29.20 51.50
C ASN A 648 25.54 28.86 52.50
N ALA A 649 25.27 27.57 52.73
CA ALA A 649 24.31 27.12 53.74
C ALA A 649 24.72 27.56 55.16
N VAL A 650 26.00 27.35 55.52
CA VAL A 650 26.54 27.76 56.82
C VAL A 650 26.45 29.26 57.01
N LYS A 651 26.86 30.06 56.02
CA LYS A 651 26.73 31.52 56.09
C LYS A 651 25.28 31.97 56.23
N SER A 652 24.36 31.40 55.44
CA SER A 652 22.94 31.72 55.56
C SER A 652 22.38 31.36 56.95
N LEU A 653 22.84 30.28 57.57
CA LEU A 653 22.46 29.94 58.95
C LEU A 653 23.03 30.96 59.95
N GLU A 654 24.32 31.32 59.84
CA GLU A 654 24.95 32.33 60.69
C GLU A 654 24.24 33.69 60.58
N ASP A 655 23.90 34.12 59.38
CA ASP A 655 23.21 35.39 59.13
C ASP A 655 21.79 35.39 59.72
N ARG A 656 21.05 34.28 59.56
CA ARG A 656 19.70 34.15 60.14
C ARG A 656 19.67 33.99 61.65
N ILE A 657 20.73 33.45 62.26
CA ILE A 657 20.83 33.39 63.72
C ILE A 657 21.04 34.79 64.30
N LYS A 658 21.75 35.68 63.58
CA LYS A 658 22.07 37.05 64.02
C LYS A 658 20.97 38.09 63.75
N LEU A 659 20.07 37.83 62.80
CA LEU A 659 18.98 38.75 62.44
C LEU A 659 17.84 38.71 63.47
N GLU A 660 17.34 39.88 63.89
CA GLU A 660 16.18 40.01 64.80
C GLU A 660 14.88 39.44 64.17
N ASP A 661 14.74 39.50 62.84
CA ASP A 661 13.65 38.88 62.06
C ASP A 661 13.96 37.41 61.65
N GLY A 662 14.99 36.82 62.25
CA GLY A 662 15.49 35.48 61.96
C GLY A 662 14.63 34.34 62.52
N PHE A 663 15.13 33.10 62.39
CA PHE A 663 14.45 31.88 62.86
C PHE A 663 14.15 31.98 64.37
N PRO A 664 12.88 32.22 64.79
CA PRO A 664 12.59 32.44 66.19
C PRO A 664 12.82 31.14 66.95
N GLN A 665 13.71 31.19 67.94
CA GLN A 665 14.01 30.03 68.75
C GLN A 665 13.19 30.08 70.03
N TYR A 666 12.50 28.98 70.31
CA TYR A 666 11.64 28.89 71.46
C TYR A 666 12.15 27.83 72.43
N ALA A 667 12.01 28.13 73.71
CA ALA A 667 12.12 27.17 74.79
C ALA A 667 10.79 27.12 75.53
N LEU A 668 10.15 25.94 75.52
CA LEU A 668 8.92 25.69 76.26
C LEU A 668 9.23 24.80 77.46
N PHE A 669 8.97 25.33 78.65
CA PHE A 669 9.10 24.60 79.90
C PHE A 669 7.75 24.40 80.55
N ASP A 670 7.54 23.19 81.06
CA ASP A 670 6.43 22.88 81.92
C ASP A 670 6.82 23.12 83.38
N LEU A 671 6.26 24.16 83.98
CA LEU A 671 6.62 24.55 85.34
C LEU A 671 6.33 23.46 86.38
N LYS A 672 5.35 22.58 86.13
CA LYS A 672 4.98 21.51 87.07
C LYS A 672 5.86 20.28 86.94
N HIS A 673 6.22 19.87 85.72
CA HIS A 673 7.00 18.63 85.49
C HIS A 673 8.49 18.87 85.27
N ASP A 674 8.90 20.00 84.68
CA ASP A 674 10.32 20.30 84.50
C ASP A 674 10.92 20.87 85.80
N PHE A 675 10.15 21.61 86.60
CA PHE A 675 10.57 22.23 87.86
C PHE A 675 9.82 21.69 89.08
N VAL A 676 9.78 20.35 89.22
CA VAL A 676 8.97 19.65 90.25
C VAL A 676 9.27 20.11 91.68
N GLN A 677 10.56 20.30 92.03
CA GLN A 677 10.96 20.64 93.39
C GLN A 677 10.58 22.07 93.74
N GLU A 678 10.84 22.99 92.81
CA GLU A 678 10.51 24.41 92.90
C GLU A 678 9.00 24.60 92.95
N TRP A 679 8.26 23.87 92.11
CA TRP A 679 6.80 23.86 92.10
C TRP A 679 6.22 23.39 93.43
N TYR A 680 6.70 22.27 93.98
CA TYR A 680 6.21 21.76 95.25
C TYR A 680 6.53 22.68 96.43
N LYS A 681 7.73 23.29 96.45
CA LYS A 681 8.12 24.30 97.45
C LYS A 681 7.21 25.53 97.38
N ALA A 682 7.00 26.07 96.18
CA ALA A 682 6.14 27.23 95.96
C ALA A 682 4.71 26.97 96.46
N MET A 683 4.16 25.77 96.24
CA MET A 683 2.79 25.42 96.61
C MET A 683 2.57 25.10 98.11
N LEU A 684 3.64 24.84 98.88
CA LEU A 684 3.56 24.54 100.31
C LEU A 684 3.73 25.76 101.22
N ALA A 685 4.50 26.76 100.79
CA ALA A 685 4.90 27.89 101.64
C ALA A 685 4.55 29.24 100.96
N PRO A 686 3.33 29.78 101.17
CA PRO A 686 2.99 31.10 100.67
C PRO A 686 3.79 32.18 101.42
N VAL A 687 4.35 33.14 100.69
CA VAL A 687 5.06 34.30 101.23
C VAL A 687 4.08 35.48 101.22
N ASN A 688 3.72 36.00 102.40
CA ASN A 688 2.76 37.12 102.54
C ASN A 688 1.40 36.90 101.83
N GLY A 689 0.92 35.65 101.76
CA GLY A 689 -0.35 35.31 101.13
C GLY A 689 -0.29 35.10 99.61
N ASN A 690 0.86 35.38 98.96
CA ASN A 690 1.10 35.08 97.56
C ASN A 690 2.03 33.85 97.41
N PHE A 691 1.79 33.05 96.39
CA PHE A 691 2.68 31.93 96.04
C PHE A 691 3.72 32.43 95.04
N VAL A 692 5.01 32.20 95.28
CA VAL A 692 6.08 32.62 94.36
C VAL A 692 6.85 31.38 93.92
N LEU A 693 6.90 31.13 92.61
CA LEU A 693 7.71 30.08 92.01
C LEU A 693 9.05 30.65 91.58
N GLU A 694 10.11 30.23 92.26
CA GLU A 694 11.49 30.55 91.90
C GLU A 694 12.05 29.47 90.97
N VAL A 695 12.16 29.78 89.68
CA VAL A 695 12.75 28.92 88.66
C VAL A 695 14.26 29.07 88.70
N ASN A 696 14.96 27.99 88.99
CA ASN A 696 16.42 27.95 89.13
C ASN A 696 17.08 27.25 87.94
N ASP A 697 18.28 27.70 87.59
CA ASP A 697 19.15 27.05 86.61
C ASP A 697 18.56 27.01 85.19
N LEU A 698 17.87 28.08 84.80
CA LEU A 698 17.22 28.21 83.52
C LEU A 698 18.25 28.19 82.38
N LYS A 699 19.42 28.78 82.60
CA LYS A 699 20.52 28.84 81.62
C LYS A 699 20.99 27.46 81.15
N ASN A 700 21.16 26.49 82.05
CA ASN A 700 21.63 25.15 81.67
C ASN A 700 20.53 24.27 81.06
N ARG A 701 19.25 24.66 81.24
CA ARG A 701 18.08 23.95 80.69
C ARG A 701 17.66 24.46 79.32
N MET A 702 18.23 25.59 78.89
CA MET A 702 18.04 26.12 77.55
C MET A 702 18.64 25.21 76.46
N PRO A 703 18.11 25.25 75.22
CA PRO A 703 18.70 24.54 74.09
C PRO A 703 20.19 24.81 73.89
N TYR A 704 20.95 23.79 73.46
CA TYR A 704 22.42 23.84 73.33
C TYR A 704 22.96 25.00 72.45
N LEU A 705 22.18 25.49 71.49
CA LEU A 705 22.54 26.63 70.65
C LEU A 705 22.84 27.91 71.46
N ILE A 706 22.31 28.00 72.69
CA ILE A 706 22.54 29.10 73.65
C ILE A 706 23.83 28.89 74.47
N ASN A 707 24.36 27.67 74.57
CA ASN A 707 25.54 27.37 75.39
C ASN A 707 26.87 27.73 74.72
N ASN A 708 26.85 28.22 73.47
CA ASN A 708 28.02 28.81 72.82
C ASN A 708 28.34 30.17 73.48
N PRO A 709 29.60 30.65 73.54
CA PRO A 709 29.96 31.88 74.26
C PRO A 709 29.56 33.16 73.50
N GLY A 710 28.34 33.21 72.98
CA GLY A 710 27.68 34.41 72.44
C GLY A 710 26.85 35.10 73.52
N ASN A 711 26.62 36.40 73.36
CA ASN A 711 25.61 37.09 74.14
C ASN A 711 24.25 36.64 73.59
N TRP A 712 23.31 36.32 74.46
CA TRP A 712 21.94 36.00 74.06
C TRP A 712 20.99 36.80 74.93
N SER A 713 19.84 37.14 74.39
CA SER A 713 18.80 37.89 75.08
C SER A 713 17.48 37.15 74.96
N VAL A 714 16.66 37.25 76.01
CA VAL A 714 15.25 36.87 75.93
C VAL A 714 14.54 38.00 75.20
N SER A 715 13.97 37.71 74.03
CA SER A 715 13.18 38.69 73.27
C SER A 715 11.77 38.80 73.86
N LYS A 716 11.19 37.66 74.21
CA LYS A 716 9.82 37.57 74.72
C LYS A 716 9.67 36.39 75.67
N SER A 717 8.86 36.55 76.71
CA SER A 717 8.52 35.49 77.64
C SER A 717 7.09 35.63 78.16
N GLU A 718 6.39 34.51 78.17
CA GLU A 718 4.99 34.44 78.54
C GLU A 718 4.74 33.18 79.36
N ILE A 719 3.83 33.29 80.33
CA ILE A 719 3.32 32.14 81.05
C ILE A 719 1.91 31.89 80.58
N ARG A 720 1.66 30.70 80.04
CA ARG A 720 0.37 30.29 79.50
C ARG A 720 -0.26 29.20 80.35
N ASP A 721 -1.59 29.22 80.42
CA ASP A 721 -2.38 28.16 81.04
C ASP A 721 -2.60 26.97 80.09
N GLU A 722 -3.30 25.94 80.56
CA GLU A 722 -3.62 24.74 79.78
C GLU A 722 -4.48 25.01 78.53
N LYS A 723 -5.20 26.14 78.49
CA LYS A 723 -6.03 26.56 77.35
C LYS A 723 -5.26 27.42 76.35
N ASN A 724 -3.94 27.53 76.50
CA ASN A 724 -3.07 28.39 75.69
C ASN A 724 -3.41 29.89 75.86
N VAL A 725 -3.93 30.30 77.02
CA VAL A 725 -4.21 31.70 77.35
C VAL A 725 -3.04 32.27 78.15
N VAL A 726 -2.55 33.45 77.77
CA VAL A 726 -1.48 34.15 78.48
C VAL A 726 -1.98 34.61 79.85
N VAL A 727 -1.35 34.10 80.91
CA VAL A 727 -1.64 34.42 82.32
C VAL A 727 -0.74 35.56 82.80
N LEU A 728 0.53 35.54 82.40
CA LEU A 728 1.52 36.58 82.69
C LEU A 728 2.38 36.80 81.44
N ALA A 729 2.83 38.03 81.21
CA ALA A 729 3.68 38.40 80.07
C ALA A 729 4.87 39.25 80.55
N ASP A 730 5.88 39.45 79.71
CA ASP A 730 7.16 40.14 79.99
C ASP A 730 7.10 41.37 80.89
N GLY A 731 6.07 42.21 80.78
CA GLY A 731 5.92 43.40 81.63
C GLY A 731 5.63 43.11 83.11
N THR A 732 5.34 41.86 83.48
CA THR A 732 4.91 41.44 84.83
C THR A 732 5.94 40.63 85.60
N PHE A 733 6.96 40.08 84.94
CA PHE A 733 8.04 39.32 85.56
C PHE A 733 9.34 39.48 84.75
N ALA A 734 10.49 39.52 85.42
CA ALA A 734 11.80 39.62 84.77
C ALA A 734 12.54 38.28 84.84
N ILE A 735 13.23 37.91 83.75
CA ILE A 735 14.11 36.73 83.70
C ILE A 735 15.57 37.21 83.83
N SER A 736 16.22 36.90 84.95
CA SER A 736 17.64 37.16 85.18
C SER A 736 18.43 35.86 84.99
N LEU A 737 19.26 35.75 83.95
CA LEU A 737 19.93 34.50 83.57
C LEU A 737 21.27 34.29 84.30
N THR A 738 21.36 34.78 85.53
CA THR A 738 22.61 34.93 86.30
C THR A 738 22.90 33.76 87.23
N GLY A 739 22.00 32.78 87.34
CA GLY A 739 22.08 31.68 88.29
C GLY A 739 21.54 32.05 89.67
N THR A 740 20.91 31.06 90.32
CA THR A 740 20.08 31.14 91.55
C THR A 740 19.00 32.23 91.48
N ASN A 741 17.74 31.80 91.41
CA ASN A 741 16.51 32.57 91.26
C ASN A 741 16.42 33.31 89.92
N ASP A 742 16.49 32.55 88.82
CA ASP A 742 16.53 33.12 87.47
C ASP A 742 15.20 33.74 87.03
N LEU A 743 14.08 33.25 87.56
CA LEU A 743 12.75 33.80 87.31
C LEU A 743 11.89 33.58 88.55
N ALA A 744 11.21 34.63 89.01
CA ALA A 744 10.22 34.55 90.08
C ALA A 744 8.81 34.81 89.52
N VAL A 745 7.93 33.82 89.61
CA VAL A 745 6.55 33.92 89.12
C VAL A 745 5.58 34.04 90.31
N PRO A 746 4.97 35.21 90.54
CA PRO A 746 3.98 35.38 91.60
C PRO A 746 2.59 34.90 91.17
N PHE A 747 1.88 34.22 92.07
CA PHE A 747 0.50 33.79 91.91
C PHE A 747 -0.36 34.26 93.10
N SER A 748 -1.56 34.74 92.79
CA SER A 748 -2.53 35.21 93.78
C SER A 748 -3.31 34.09 94.48
N ASN A 749 -3.39 32.91 93.86
CA ASN A 749 -4.08 31.73 94.37
C ASN A 749 -3.24 30.47 94.11
N LYS A 750 -3.51 29.41 94.88
CA LYS A 750 -2.89 28.10 94.66
C LYS A 750 -3.26 27.59 93.26
N GLN A 751 -2.28 27.41 92.39
CA GLN A 751 -2.49 26.95 91.03
C GLN A 751 -2.50 25.42 90.99
N GLU A 752 -3.65 24.82 90.70
CA GLU A 752 -3.78 23.36 90.51
C GLU A 752 -3.50 22.94 89.05
N ASN A 753 -3.74 23.87 88.12
CA ASN A 753 -3.57 23.68 86.67
C ASN A 753 -2.10 23.81 86.25
N ARG A 754 -1.74 23.13 85.16
CA ARG A 754 -0.40 23.12 84.56
C ARG A 754 -0.11 24.47 83.90
N LEU A 755 1.04 25.06 84.21
CA LEU A 755 1.50 26.32 83.64
C LEU A 755 2.72 26.11 82.75
N TRP A 756 2.75 26.83 81.64
CA TRP A 756 3.77 26.73 80.61
C TRP A 756 4.55 28.03 80.52
N LEU A 757 5.85 27.96 80.70
CA LEU A 757 6.76 29.07 80.45
C LEU A 757 7.26 28.96 79.01
N LEU A 758 6.80 29.87 78.16
CA LEU A 758 7.29 30.03 76.81
C LEU A 758 8.31 31.16 76.79
N ILE A 759 9.52 30.86 76.32
CA ILE A 759 10.59 31.84 76.15
C ILE A 759 11.00 31.85 74.70
N GLU A 760 10.92 33.02 74.09
CA GLU A 760 11.53 33.35 72.82
C GLU A 760 12.88 33.99 73.09
N TYR A 761 13.92 33.50 72.44
CA TYR A 761 15.27 33.98 72.66
C TYR A 761 15.99 34.23 71.34
N LEU A 762 16.85 35.24 71.36
CA LEU A 762 17.70 35.64 70.24
C LEU A 762 19.15 35.41 70.62
N ASN A 763 19.94 34.93 69.65
CA ASN A 763 21.37 34.80 69.80
C ASN A 763 22.01 36.03 69.13
N SER A 764 22.73 36.85 69.90
CA SER A 764 23.33 38.12 69.41
C SER A 764 24.78 37.98 68.99
#